data_AF-A0AAU8BQJ7-F1
#
_entry.id   AF-A0AAU8BQJ7-F1
#
_cell.length_a   1.000
_cell.length_b   1.000
_cell.length_c   1.000
_cell.angle_alpha   90.00
_cell.angle_beta   90.00
_cell.angle_gamma   90.00
#
_symmetry.space_group_name_H-M   'P 1'
#
loop_
_entity.id
_entity.type
_entity.pdbx_description
1 polymer ?
#
loop_
_entity_poly.entity_id
_entity_poly.type
_entity_poly.pdbx_seq_one_letter_code
_entity_poly.pdbx_strand_id
1 'polypeptide(L)'
;MKIRLLISGIVTGLASSLIGHQVEAAPSMGLVLPGGWQAWGSRAKEIQQWESQNSDIVFGSLGTPELNKQTTALGYMYSQKLDCFAGEQEAWLHRQLWQQGVNPEHLYLHASQETHLAYENLSEKAQQFLDGKPLHMMVKKGTVLKTARLPLKLSINEELIVVTSLPFMAINVPSSDTLSISLARPEQNSAPISEWQPLSIGEPTVTGSLSRITIEQQMLAVAPWLGEYHFNTGHRALDLDMPVYMVRLSWSKPQSIDALSVDYGLRQEAKHVEIPGWDWRNDTNGDGYLDDNEYRQRVNLEAQARYASQARLIPVGNMWLGTCWQRTNFSHPSANQAHMDWYKYDWQRQGLSGAYNDDMAKLLGSNQYQVLKGGAITELPGKVGTDEAALNYAGQMASFLSQLKDHIPNTQLAANISELNLWRYPQWTPELRGVFDVWLREHYLYAAMGTDALRERWEHFALSAMGDESLVMTTTRFGRSELDTQNELAWQQDIATGLALYYLFHIPKQTHYHSWNQTFYYSSNPTDNNNWYQSGAVKNQVYRPTEMLSYDLGEPINETDSSFDWLTQDRVEAKQVEQLLQSKPSGWFWLDRGNWLWRSKYKAIGRRFEHGLVVYFAGESRAETKVWSDEPIWNGERQTIALPAHYQRVNWDGSLAPKSDQIELRPYEGAVLILSGE
;
A
#
# COMPACT_ATOMS: atom_id res chain seq x y z
N MET A 1 -70.37 40.56 -5.09
CA MET A 1 -69.08 40.37 -4.39
C MET A 1 -67.96 40.51 -5.42
N LYS A 2 -66.94 41.30 -5.11
CA LYS A 2 -66.08 42.03 -6.06
C LYS A 2 -65.03 41.17 -6.80
N ILE A 3 -64.80 41.57 -8.06
CA ILE A 3 -63.68 41.24 -8.95
C ILE A 3 -62.64 42.39 -8.91
N ARG A 4 -61.39 42.11 -9.33
CA ARG A 4 -60.18 42.96 -9.56
C ARG A 4 -59.19 42.97 -8.38
N LEU A 5 -57.86 42.83 -8.55
CA LEU A 5 -56.97 43.53 -9.49
C LEU A 5 -55.69 42.76 -9.86
N LEU A 6 -55.14 43.13 -11.03
CA LEU A 6 -53.81 42.86 -11.61
C LEU A 6 -52.64 43.48 -10.82
N ILE A 7 -51.41 42.96 -11.05
CA ILE A 7 -50.16 43.66 -11.48
C ILE A 7 -49.07 42.56 -11.59
N SER A 8 -48.68 42.12 -12.79
CA SER A 8 -47.61 42.67 -13.65
C SER A 8 -46.22 42.65 -13.00
N GLY A 9 -45.40 41.69 -13.40
CA GLY A 9 -43.95 41.65 -13.19
C GLY A 9 -43.31 40.81 -14.30
N ILE A 10 -43.16 41.41 -15.47
CA ILE A 10 -42.36 40.90 -16.58
C ILE A 10 -40.88 41.03 -16.16
N VAL A 11 -40.19 39.90 -16.04
CA VAL A 11 -38.73 39.85 -16.23
C VAL A 11 -38.48 38.88 -17.37
N THR A 12 -38.19 39.46 -18.52
CA THR A 12 -37.56 38.83 -19.67
C THR A 12 -36.21 38.25 -19.25
N GLY A 13 -36.13 36.94 -19.08
CA GLY A 13 -34.88 36.19 -19.04
C GLY A 13 -34.63 35.55 -20.40
N LEU A 14 -33.98 36.29 -21.29
CA LEU A 14 -33.35 35.77 -22.49
C LEU A 14 -32.13 34.92 -22.09
N ALA A 15 -32.00 33.77 -22.74
CA ALA A 15 -30.77 33.04 -23.04
C ALA A 15 -29.84 32.64 -21.88
N SER A 16 -29.76 31.33 -21.64
CA SER A 16 -28.50 30.59 -21.37
C SER A 16 -28.75 29.09 -21.48
N SER A 17 -29.22 28.63 -22.65
CA SER A 17 -29.05 27.24 -23.06
C SER A 17 -27.64 27.08 -23.62
N LEU A 18 -26.65 27.06 -22.73
CA LEU A 18 -25.27 26.67 -23.01
C LEU A 18 -24.74 25.96 -21.75
N ILE A 19 -25.34 24.82 -21.42
CA ILE A 19 -24.59 23.77 -20.72
C ILE A 19 -23.81 23.09 -21.84
N GLY A 20 -22.68 23.71 -22.20
CA GLY A 20 -21.75 23.14 -23.16
C GLY A 20 -21.18 21.84 -22.61
N HIS A 21 -21.21 20.80 -23.42
CA HIS A 21 -20.48 19.55 -23.24
C HIS A 21 -18.95 19.77 -23.32
N GLN A 22 -18.37 20.55 -22.38
CA GLN A 22 -16.96 20.97 -22.45
C GLN A 22 -16.16 20.67 -21.16
N VAL A 23 -16.37 19.49 -20.54
CA VAL A 23 -15.60 19.07 -19.34
C VAL A 23 -15.06 17.64 -19.45
N GLU A 24 -15.38 16.88 -20.51
CA GLU A 24 -15.07 15.43 -20.53
C GLU A 24 -13.63 15.06 -20.92
N ALA A 25 -12.88 15.97 -21.56
CA ALA A 25 -11.56 15.69 -22.14
C ALA A 25 -10.35 16.20 -21.32
N ALA A 26 -10.58 17.03 -20.31
CA ALA A 26 -9.50 17.56 -19.48
C ALA A 26 -8.85 16.45 -18.61
N PRO A 27 -7.57 16.59 -18.22
CA PRO A 27 -6.95 15.64 -17.30
C PRO A 27 -7.74 15.53 -15.99
N SER A 28 -8.24 14.34 -15.71
CA SER A 28 -8.68 14.00 -14.36
C SER A 28 -7.46 13.98 -13.43
N MET A 29 -7.63 14.40 -12.20
CA MET A 29 -6.56 14.60 -11.23
C MET A 29 -6.67 13.58 -10.12
N GLY A 30 -5.53 13.04 -9.70
CA GLY A 30 -5.48 12.19 -8.53
C GLY A 30 -4.45 12.62 -7.50
N LEU A 31 -4.65 12.10 -6.29
CA LEU A 31 -3.82 12.39 -5.14
C LEU A 31 -3.45 11.11 -4.39
N VAL A 32 -2.18 10.97 -4.02
CA VAL A 32 -1.70 9.80 -3.27
C VAL A 32 -1.39 10.18 -1.83
N LEU A 33 -2.00 9.47 -0.90
CA LEU A 33 -1.80 9.53 0.54
C LEU A 33 -1.70 10.97 1.09
N PRO A 34 -2.74 11.81 0.89
CA PRO A 34 -2.80 13.11 1.54
C PRO A 34 -2.85 12.93 3.08
N GLY A 35 -2.35 13.93 3.81
CA GLY A 35 -2.23 13.83 5.27
C GLY A 35 -1.14 14.73 5.85
N GLY A 36 -0.84 14.59 7.14
CA GLY A 36 0.11 15.48 7.82
C GLY A 36 -0.43 16.90 8.02
N TRP A 37 -1.75 17.11 7.91
CA TRP A 37 -2.38 18.42 8.03
C TRP A 37 -2.14 19.09 9.38
N GLN A 38 -1.82 18.31 10.42
CA GLN A 38 -1.50 18.82 11.76
C GLN A 38 -0.32 19.81 11.73
N ALA A 39 0.61 19.67 10.79
CA ALA A 39 1.73 20.58 10.61
C ALA A 39 1.31 22.01 10.23
N TRP A 40 0.09 22.21 9.75
CA TRP A 40 -0.43 23.50 9.26
C TRP A 40 -1.31 24.25 10.26
N GLY A 41 -1.56 23.69 11.45
CA GLY A 41 -2.37 24.32 12.49
C GLY A 41 -3.74 24.75 11.96
N SER A 42 -4.02 26.06 11.97
CA SER A 42 -5.30 26.61 11.51
C SER A 42 -5.58 26.43 10.00
N ARG A 43 -4.55 26.24 9.17
CA ARG A 43 -4.68 26.04 7.72
C ARG A 43 -4.99 24.60 7.31
N ALA A 44 -4.97 23.64 8.25
CA ALA A 44 -5.23 22.23 7.97
C ALA A 44 -6.52 22.01 7.15
N LYS A 45 -7.62 22.63 7.57
CA LYS A 45 -8.94 22.49 6.92
C LYS A 45 -8.99 23.11 5.52
N GLU A 46 -8.30 24.24 5.32
CA GLU A 46 -8.20 24.89 4.02
C GLU A 46 -7.49 23.99 3.01
N ILE A 47 -6.40 23.35 3.44
CA ILE A 47 -5.63 22.43 2.60
C ILE A 47 -6.45 21.18 2.27
N GLN A 48 -7.12 20.57 3.25
CA GLN A 48 -8.02 19.44 3.02
C GLN A 48 -9.13 19.76 2.02
N GLN A 49 -9.73 20.96 2.15
CA GLN A 49 -10.78 21.40 1.24
C GLN A 49 -10.25 21.63 -0.18
N TRP A 50 -9.05 22.22 -0.31
CA TRP A 50 -8.40 22.38 -1.60
C TRP A 50 -8.12 21.02 -2.25
N GLU A 51 -7.58 20.05 -1.49
CA GLU A 51 -7.31 18.69 -1.99
C GLU A 51 -8.59 18.01 -2.50
N SER A 52 -9.70 18.14 -1.75
CA SER A 52 -11.01 17.62 -2.16
C SER A 52 -11.57 18.29 -3.42
N GLN A 53 -11.33 19.58 -3.62
CA GLN A 53 -11.85 20.34 -4.76
C GLN A 53 -10.99 20.20 -6.03
N ASN A 54 -9.77 19.68 -5.87
CA ASN A 54 -8.78 19.60 -6.94
C ASN A 54 -8.39 18.14 -7.25
N SER A 55 -9.11 17.16 -6.74
CA SER A 55 -8.86 15.74 -7.02
C SER A 55 -10.15 15.03 -7.38
N ASP A 56 -10.15 14.30 -8.48
CA ASP A 56 -11.25 13.43 -8.88
C ASP A 56 -11.17 12.09 -8.15
N ILE A 57 -9.94 11.61 -7.92
CA ILE A 57 -9.63 10.37 -7.21
C ILE A 57 -8.55 10.58 -6.13
N VAL A 58 -8.68 9.91 -4.99
CA VAL A 58 -7.72 9.98 -3.90
C VAL A 58 -7.34 8.56 -3.48
N PHE A 59 -6.06 8.21 -3.58
CA PHE A 59 -5.49 6.98 -3.05
C PHE A 59 -5.11 7.22 -1.59
N GLY A 60 -6.06 7.05 -0.69
CA GLY A 60 -5.97 7.33 0.72
C GLY A 60 -7.29 7.87 1.27
N SER A 61 -7.20 8.77 2.24
CA SER A 61 -8.36 9.41 2.88
C SER A 61 -8.09 10.90 3.04
N LEU A 62 -9.10 11.73 2.82
CA LEU A 62 -9.09 13.18 3.10
C LEU A 62 -9.39 13.48 4.58
N GLY A 63 -9.46 12.45 5.42
CA GLY A 63 -9.53 12.56 6.88
C GLY A 63 -10.94 12.68 7.45
N THR A 64 -11.97 12.95 6.63
CA THR A 64 -13.37 12.92 7.07
C THR A 64 -14.28 12.20 6.06
N PRO A 65 -15.36 11.55 6.53
CA PRO A 65 -16.32 10.90 5.64
C PRO A 65 -17.00 11.84 4.66
N GLU A 66 -17.21 13.10 5.04
CA GLU A 66 -17.86 14.10 4.17
C GLU A 66 -17.00 14.46 2.97
N LEU A 67 -15.69 14.61 3.14
CA LEU A 67 -14.76 14.92 2.05
C LEU A 67 -14.50 13.69 1.19
N ASN A 68 -14.35 12.52 1.82
CA ASN A 68 -14.18 11.26 1.09
C ASN A 68 -15.36 10.96 0.16
N LYS A 69 -16.59 11.31 0.56
CA LYS A 69 -17.80 11.15 -0.28
C LYS A 69 -17.94 12.20 -1.39
N GLN A 70 -17.19 13.30 -1.34
CA GLN A 70 -17.17 14.32 -2.40
C GLN A 70 -16.21 13.96 -3.53
N THR A 71 -15.35 12.96 -3.32
CA THR A 71 -14.34 12.49 -4.27
C THR A 71 -14.44 10.97 -4.42
N THR A 72 -13.68 10.39 -5.34
CA THR A 72 -13.47 8.94 -5.34
C THR A 72 -12.31 8.61 -4.39
N ALA A 73 -12.58 8.53 -3.09
CA ALA A 73 -11.56 8.18 -2.10
C ALA A 73 -11.43 6.65 -1.96
N LEU A 74 -10.27 6.13 -2.35
CA LEU A 74 -9.86 4.74 -2.22
C LEU A 74 -8.92 4.62 -1.02
N GLY A 75 -9.42 4.12 0.11
CA GLY A 75 -8.63 3.96 1.33
C GLY A 75 -7.45 3.00 1.17
N TYR A 76 -6.66 2.86 2.23
CA TYR A 76 -5.54 1.93 2.23
C TYR A 76 -5.99 0.52 2.61
N MET A 77 -5.55 -0.50 1.88
CA MET A 77 -5.76 -1.90 2.29
C MET A 77 -4.52 -2.78 2.06
N TYR A 78 -4.42 -3.81 2.90
CA TYR A 78 -3.60 -4.99 2.65
C TYR A 78 -4.46 -6.23 2.86
N SER A 79 -4.94 -6.83 1.79
CA SER A 79 -5.65 -8.11 1.87
C SER A 79 -4.69 -9.24 2.26
N GLN A 80 -3.47 -9.20 1.75
CA GLN A 80 -2.48 -10.27 1.80
C GLN A 80 -1.58 -10.26 3.05
N LYS A 81 -1.87 -9.40 4.03
CA LYS A 81 -1.07 -9.19 5.24
C LYS A 81 -1.94 -8.86 6.46
N LEU A 82 -1.52 -9.33 7.62
CA LEU A 82 -2.01 -8.92 8.95
C LEU A 82 -0.81 -8.64 9.86
N ASP A 83 -0.87 -7.63 10.73
CA ASP A 83 0.28 -7.21 11.54
C ASP A 83 0.63 -8.23 12.64
N CYS A 84 1.93 -8.43 12.90
CA CYS A 84 2.40 -9.26 14.03
C CYS A 84 1.97 -8.65 15.39
N PHE A 85 1.96 -7.33 15.46
CA PHE A 85 1.49 -6.55 16.62
C PHE A 85 0.10 -6.01 16.30
N ALA A 86 -0.90 -6.69 16.81
CA ALA A 86 -2.30 -6.44 16.48
C ALA A 86 -2.71 -4.96 16.67
N GLY A 87 -3.32 -4.39 15.64
CA GLY A 87 -3.92 -3.07 15.63
C GLY A 87 -5.45 -3.14 15.71
N GLU A 88 -6.12 -2.19 15.06
CA GLU A 88 -7.59 -2.14 15.02
C GLU A 88 -8.18 -3.27 14.15
N GLN A 89 -7.58 -3.56 13.00
CA GLN A 89 -8.08 -4.60 12.09
C GLN A 89 -8.00 -5.98 12.74
N GLU A 90 -6.83 -6.38 13.25
CA GLU A 90 -6.67 -7.68 13.91
C GLU A 90 -7.58 -7.81 15.12
N ALA A 91 -7.70 -6.75 15.94
CA ALA A 91 -8.60 -6.73 17.08
C ALA A 91 -10.06 -6.99 16.68
N TRP A 92 -10.54 -6.30 15.64
CA TRP A 92 -11.90 -6.48 15.14
C TRP A 92 -12.11 -7.89 14.60
N LEU A 93 -11.18 -8.39 13.78
CA LEU A 93 -11.29 -9.72 13.16
C LEU A 93 -11.28 -10.84 14.21
N HIS A 94 -10.33 -10.80 15.15
CA HIS A 94 -10.23 -11.80 16.22
C HIS A 94 -11.49 -11.80 17.09
N ARG A 95 -12.01 -10.62 17.44
CA ARG A 95 -13.25 -10.51 18.22
C ARG A 95 -14.44 -11.11 17.48
N GLN A 96 -14.63 -10.79 16.19
CA GLN A 96 -15.74 -11.36 15.41
C GLN A 96 -15.65 -12.87 15.30
N LEU A 97 -14.47 -13.41 15.00
CA LEU A 97 -14.30 -14.85 14.83
C LEU A 97 -14.54 -15.60 16.13
N TRP A 98 -14.00 -15.12 17.25
CA TRP A 98 -14.27 -15.74 18.55
C TRP A 98 -15.75 -15.71 18.93
N GLN A 99 -16.46 -14.60 18.65
CA GLN A 99 -17.91 -14.50 18.87
C GLN A 99 -18.71 -15.50 18.01
N GLN A 100 -18.17 -15.89 16.86
CA GLN A 100 -18.75 -16.90 15.97
C GLN A 100 -18.29 -18.33 16.29
N GLY A 101 -17.46 -18.52 17.33
CA GLY A 101 -16.88 -19.82 17.65
C GLY A 101 -15.86 -20.32 16.61
N VAL A 102 -15.30 -19.42 15.80
CA VAL A 102 -14.28 -19.71 14.79
C VAL A 102 -12.91 -19.34 15.34
N ASN A 103 -11.95 -20.25 15.24
CA ASN A 103 -10.58 -19.97 15.65
C ASN A 103 -9.94 -18.89 14.74
N PRO A 104 -9.43 -17.76 15.27
CA PRO A 104 -8.79 -16.71 14.47
C PRO A 104 -7.56 -17.16 13.71
N GLU A 105 -6.96 -18.30 14.04
CA GLU A 105 -5.83 -18.86 13.30
C GLU A 105 -6.21 -19.15 11.84
N HIS A 106 -7.49 -19.37 11.52
CA HIS A 106 -7.94 -19.49 10.13
C HIS A 106 -7.75 -18.22 9.28
N LEU A 107 -7.41 -17.07 9.86
CA LEU A 107 -6.99 -15.86 9.14
C LEU A 107 -5.57 -15.95 8.57
N TYR A 108 -4.75 -16.90 9.01
CA TYR A 108 -3.31 -16.92 8.73
C TYR A 108 -2.92 -18.19 7.98
N LEU A 109 -1.93 -18.07 7.08
CA LEU A 109 -1.27 -19.24 6.48
C LEU A 109 -0.29 -19.85 7.47
N HIS A 110 -0.20 -21.18 7.48
CA HIS A 110 0.70 -21.93 8.34
C HIS A 110 1.71 -22.76 7.54
N ALA A 111 2.94 -22.82 8.05
CA ALA A 111 3.87 -23.87 7.67
C ALA A 111 3.28 -25.23 8.11
N SER A 112 3.23 -26.20 7.21
CA SER A 112 2.72 -27.56 7.50
C SER A 112 3.74 -28.48 8.18
N GLN A 113 5.00 -28.06 8.17
CA GLN A 113 6.14 -28.75 8.73
C GLN A 113 7.19 -27.74 9.18
N GLU A 114 8.16 -28.17 9.97
CA GLU A 114 9.33 -27.35 10.33
C GLU A 114 9.94 -26.72 9.06
N THR A 115 9.96 -25.39 9.03
CA THR A 115 10.36 -24.59 7.88
C THR A 115 11.43 -23.61 8.28
N HIS A 116 12.52 -23.58 7.51
CA HIS A 116 13.68 -22.73 7.76
C HIS A 116 13.73 -21.65 6.69
N LEU A 117 13.56 -20.39 7.10
CA LEU A 117 13.53 -19.24 6.20
C LEU A 117 14.77 -18.39 6.41
N ALA A 118 15.59 -18.27 5.38
CA ALA A 118 16.75 -17.39 5.40
C ALA A 118 16.33 -15.92 5.36
N TYR A 119 17.12 -15.07 5.99
CA TYR A 119 17.00 -13.62 5.90
C TYR A 119 18.39 -12.97 5.91
N GLU A 120 18.53 -11.82 5.23
CA GLU A 120 19.75 -11.02 5.29
C GLU A 120 19.71 -10.00 6.42
N ASN A 121 18.59 -9.29 6.54
CA ASN A 121 18.34 -8.27 7.55
C ASN A 121 16.92 -8.42 8.08
N LEU A 122 16.66 -8.00 9.32
CA LEU A 122 15.31 -7.95 9.89
C LEU A 122 14.90 -6.48 10.08
N SER A 123 13.61 -6.20 9.88
CA SER A 123 13.05 -4.93 10.33
C SER A 123 13.07 -4.87 11.86
N GLU A 124 13.09 -3.66 12.44
CA GLU A 124 13.06 -3.49 13.90
C GLU A 124 11.87 -4.20 14.55
N LYS A 125 10.67 -4.09 13.96
CA LYS A 125 9.47 -4.76 14.50
C LYS A 125 9.56 -6.28 14.35
N ALA A 126 10.10 -6.80 13.24
CA ALA A 126 10.29 -8.25 13.10
C ALA A 126 11.28 -8.78 14.14
N GLN A 127 12.37 -8.06 14.39
CA GLN A 127 13.32 -8.41 15.45
C GLN A 127 12.64 -8.37 16.82
N GLN A 128 11.88 -7.32 17.15
CA GLN A 128 11.13 -7.24 18.41
C GLN A 128 10.14 -8.40 18.58
N PHE A 129 9.49 -8.84 17.51
CA PHE A 129 8.57 -9.98 17.56
C PHE A 129 9.32 -11.29 17.85
N LEU A 130 10.44 -11.54 17.16
CA LEU A 130 11.30 -12.71 17.38
C LEU A 130 11.98 -12.70 18.75
N ASP A 131 12.33 -11.52 19.28
CA ASP A 131 12.85 -11.33 20.63
C ASP A 131 11.79 -11.55 21.72
N GLY A 132 10.53 -11.80 21.33
CA GLY A 132 9.49 -12.11 22.29
C GLY A 132 8.89 -10.89 22.97
N LYS A 133 8.83 -9.74 22.29
CA LYS A 133 8.20 -8.54 22.84
C LYS A 133 6.70 -8.80 23.05
N PRO A 134 6.17 -8.57 24.27
CA PRO A 134 4.73 -8.66 24.51
C PRO A 134 3.98 -7.52 23.81
N LEU A 135 2.68 -7.72 23.59
CA LEU A 135 1.80 -6.68 23.04
C LEU A 135 1.73 -5.48 23.99
N HIS A 136 1.55 -5.75 25.28
CA HIS A 136 1.47 -4.71 26.31
C HIS A 136 1.88 -5.23 27.69
N MET A 137 2.19 -4.32 28.61
CA MET A 137 2.47 -4.64 30.01
C MET A 137 1.83 -3.62 30.96
N MET A 138 1.40 -4.08 32.13
CA MET A 138 0.76 -3.25 33.15
C MET A 138 1.20 -3.61 34.55
N VAL A 139 1.41 -2.61 35.41
CA VAL A 139 1.55 -2.80 36.85
C VAL A 139 0.18 -2.67 37.50
N LYS A 140 -0.17 -3.68 38.30
CA LYS A 140 -1.35 -3.69 39.16
C LYS A 140 -0.95 -3.42 40.60
N LYS A 141 -1.63 -2.47 41.25
CA LYS A 141 -1.50 -2.16 42.69
C LYS A 141 -2.88 -2.02 43.32
N GLY A 142 -3.29 -3.01 44.09
CA GLY A 142 -4.69 -3.10 44.54
C GLY A 142 -5.63 -3.21 43.32
N THR A 143 -6.51 -2.22 43.15
CA THR A 143 -7.45 -2.09 42.02
C THR A 143 -6.94 -1.21 40.88
N VAL A 144 -5.77 -0.59 41.03
CA VAL A 144 -5.23 0.35 40.04
C VAL A 144 -4.34 -0.40 39.05
N LEU A 145 -4.61 -0.23 37.76
CA LEU A 145 -3.77 -0.68 36.64
C LEU A 145 -3.08 0.51 35.98
N LYS A 146 -1.80 0.38 35.67
CA LYS A 146 -1.01 1.39 34.94
C LYS A 146 -0.13 0.72 33.91
N THR A 147 -0.02 1.33 32.73
CA THR A 147 0.95 0.88 31.71
C THR A 147 2.36 0.81 32.29
N ALA A 148 3.03 -0.31 32.06
CA ALA A 148 4.40 -0.57 32.50
C ALA A 148 5.38 -0.38 31.34
N ARG A 149 6.57 0.15 31.64
CA ARG A 149 7.70 0.25 30.71
C ARG A 149 8.96 -0.17 31.43
N LEU A 150 9.84 -0.89 30.74
CA LEU A 150 11.12 -1.32 31.28
C LEU A 150 12.18 -0.22 31.08
N PRO A 151 13.19 -0.11 31.97
CA PRO A 151 13.31 -0.85 33.23
C PRO A 151 12.28 -0.40 34.27
N LEU A 152 11.84 -1.32 35.12
CA LEU A 152 10.78 -1.13 36.11
C LEU A 152 11.24 -1.62 37.48
N LYS A 153 10.81 -0.93 38.55
CA LYS A 153 10.93 -1.41 39.93
C LYS A 153 9.55 -1.74 40.47
N LEU A 154 9.40 -2.95 41.01
CA LEU A 154 8.16 -3.44 41.63
C LEU A 154 8.35 -3.60 43.14
N SER A 155 7.37 -3.13 43.92
CA SER A 155 7.26 -3.49 45.34
C SER A 155 6.52 -4.83 45.53
N ILE A 156 6.64 -5.42 46.73
CA ILE A 156 6.05 -6.74 47.07
C ILE A 156 4.52 -6.84 46.93
N ASN A 157 3.83 -5.70 46.82
CA ASN A 157 2.37 -5.60 46.65
C ASN A 157 1.96 -5.15 45.25
N GLU A 158 2.91 -5.11 44.32
CA GLU A 158 2.68 -4.80 42.92
C GLU A 158 2.84 -6.07 42.08
N GLU A 159 1.92 -6.24 41.14
CA GLU A 159 1.90 -7.37 40.21
C GLU A 159 2.16 -6.83 38.80
N LEU A 160 2.93 -7.57 37.99
CA LEU A 160 3.11 -7.26 36.57
C LEU A 160 2.19 -8.16 35.75
N ILE A 161 1.32 -7.57 34.96
CA ILE A 161 0.49 -8.25 33.96
C ILE A 161 1.18 -8.09 32.61
N VAL A 162 1.49 -9.22 31.98
CA VAL A 162 2.05 -9.28 30.62
C VAL A 162 0.93 -9.74 29.69
N VAL A 163 0.71 -8.99 28.61
CA VAL A 163 -0.36 -9.22 27.64
C VAL A 163 0.25 -9.50 26.27
N THR A 164 -0.19 -10.57 25.61
CA THR A 164 0.27 -10.97 24.27
C THR A 164 -0.93 -11.19 23.33
N SER A 165 -0.73 -10.94 22.04
CA SER A 165 -1.72 -11.24 21.00
C SER A 165 -1.80 -12.72 20.64
N LEU A 166 -0.78 -13.49 21.02
CA LEU A 166 -0.60 -14.92 20.73
C LEU A 166 -0.32 -15.70 22.02
N PRO A 167 -0.70 -16.98 22.10
CA PRO A 167 -0.23 -17.84 23.18
C PRO A 167 1.29 -18.04 23.04
N PHE A 168 1.96 -18.35 24.15
CA PHE A 168 3.41 -18.53 24.18
C PHE A 168 3.79 -19.73 25.05
N MET A 169 4.97 -20.29 24.78
CA MET A 169 5.46 -21.54 25.39
C MET A 169 6.28 -21.31 26.65
N ALA A 170 6.87 -20.13 26.79
CA ALA A 170 7.67 -19.79 27.95
C ALA A 170 7.71 -18.29 28.16
N ILE A 171 8.06 -17.87 29.37
CA ILE A 171 8.39 -16.48 29.69
C ILE A 171 9.78 -16.41 30.32
N ASN A 172 10.56 -15.43 29.88
CA ASN A 172 11.89 -15.15 30.39
C ASN A 172 11.82 -13.93 31.31
N VAL A 173 12.14 -14.14 32.59
CA VAL A 173 11.94 -13.16 33.67
C VAL A 173 13.16 -13.08 34.58
N PRO A 174 13.38 -11.96 35.28
CA PRO A 174 14.43 -11.87 36.28
C PRO A 174 14.03 -12.64 37.55
N SER A 175 15.01 -13.34 38.17
CA SER A 175 14.91 -13.99 39.49
C SER A 175 13.64 -14.84 39.71
N SER A 176 13.74 -16.13 39.43
CA SER A 176 12.66 -17.12 39.61
C SER A 176 12.37 -17.50 41.07
N ASP A 177 13.33 -17.37 41.99
CA ASP A 177 13.23 -17.98 43.34
C ASP A 177 12.17 -17.33 44.24
N THR A 178 11.76 -16.10 43.91
CA THR A 178 10.75 -15.34 44.66
C THR A 178 9.48 -15.09 43.86
N LEU A 179 9.42 -15.61 42.63
CA LEU A 179 8.35 -15.36 41.68
C LEU A 179 7.15 -16.29 41.92
N SER A 180 5.96 -15.74 41.75
CA SER A 180 4.72 -16.46 41.55
C SER A 180 4.13 -16.05 40.20
N ILE A 181 3.69 -17.04 39.43
CA ILE A 181 3.07 -16.84 38.11
C ILE A 181 1.66 -17.43 38.09
N SER A 182 0.74 -16.75 37.42
CA SER A 182 -0.61 -17.25 37.16
C SER A 182 -1.05 -16.92 35.74
N LEU A 183 -1.79 -17.84 35.11
CA LEU A 183 -2.45 -17.60 33.83
C LEU A 183 -3.84 -17.00 34.06
N ALA A 184 -4.26 -16.09 33.19
CA ALA A 184 -5.66 -15.68 33.16
C ALA A 184 -6.54 -16.83 32.65
N ARG A 185 -7.69 -17.04 33.29
CA ARG A 185 -8.69 -18.01 32.87
C ARG A 185 -10.05 -17.34 32.70
N PRO A 186 -10.73 -17.56 31.58
CA PRO A 186 -12.12 -17.19 31.40
C PRO A 186 -13.05 -18.38 31.65
N GLU A 187 -14.36 -18.13 31.76
CA GLU A 187 -15.37 -19.21 31.74
C GLU A 187 -15.48 -19.88 30.35
N GLN A 188 -15.23 -19.12 29.29
CA GLN A 188 -15.17 -19.57 27.90
C GLN A 188 -14.20 -18.67 27.12
N ASN A 189 -13.63 -19.15 26.02
CA ASN A 189 -12.71 -18.35 25.20
C ASN A 189 -13.31 -16.99 24.85
N SER A 190 -12.47 -15.95 24.88
CA SER A 190 -12.80 -14.53 24.68
C SER A 190 -13.67 -13.87 25.75
N ALA A 191 -14.13 -14.58 26.79
CA ALA A 191 -14.84 -13.94 27.90
C ALA A 191 -13.85 -13.18 28.84
N PRO A 192 -14.36 -12.28 29.70
CA PRO A 192 -13.56 -11.65 30.75
C PRO A 192 -12.86 -12.67 31.66
N ILE A 193 -11.80 -12.20 32.34
CA ILE A 193 -11.05 -13.02 33.30
C ILE A 193 -11.97 -13.35 34.50
N SER A 194 -12.24 -14.64 34.72
CA SER A 194 -13.00 -15.14 35.87
C SER A 194 -12.09 -15.54 37.01
N GLU A 195 -10.90 -16.08 36.72
CA GLU A 195 -9.91 -16.44 37.73
C GLU A 195 -8.46 -16.33 37.23
N TRP A 196 -7.53 -16.41 38.18
CA TRP A 196 -6.09 -16.51 37.90
C TRP A 196 -5.61 -17.88 38.35
N GLN A 197 -5.29 -18.76 37.40
CA GLN A 197 -4.81 -20.10 37.72
C GLN A 197 -3.31 -20.06 38.05
N PRO A 198 -2.89 -20.44 39.26
CA PRO A 198 -1.48 -20.52 39.62
C PRO A 198 -0.76 -21.57 38.77
N LEU A 199 0.46 -21.25 38.33
CA LEU A 199 1.34 -22.19 37.66
C LEU A 199 2.38 -22.75 38.65
N SER A 200 2.60 -24.05 38.60
CA SER A 200 3.74 -24.67 39.24
C SER A 200 5.00 -24.31 38.46
N ILE A 201 5.91 -23.58 39.10
CA ILE A 201 7.21 -23.24 38.52
C ILE A 201 8.12 -24.47 38.71
N GLY A 202 8.39 -25.19 37.62
CA GLY A 202 9.42 -26.22 37.60
C GLY A 202 10.83 -25.65 37.76
N GLU A 203 11.87 -26.46 37.66
CA GLU A 203 13.25 -25.94 37.72
C GLU A 203 13.49 -24.97 36.55
N PRO A 204 13.73 -23.67 36.82
CA PRO A 204 13.89 -22.68 35.79
C PRO A 204 15.22 -22.91 35.05
N THR A 205 15.20 -22.78 33.72
CA THR A 205 16.44 -22.82 32.95
C THR A 205 17.03 -21.41 32.90
N VAL A 206 18.30 -21.25 33.28
CA VAL A 206 18.96 -19.94 33.22
C VAL A 206 19.42 -19.65 31.79
N THR A 207 18.93 -18.57 31.21
CA THR A 207 19.30 -18.04 29.89
C THR A 207 19.90 -16.64 30.06
N GLY A 208 21.23 -16.58 30.14
CA GLY A 208 21.93 -15.33 30.46
C GLY A 208 21.58 -14.85 31.87
N SER A 209 21.03 -13.63 31.99
CA SER A 209 20.55 -13.07 33.26
C SER A 209 19.07 -13.34 33.57
N LEU A 210 18.35 -14.01 32.67
CA LEU A 210 16.92 -14.30 32.80
C LEU A 210 16.68 -15.78 33.10
N SER A 211 15.72 -16.05 33.99
CA SER A 211 15.16 -17.37 34.23
C SER A 211 14.05 -17.62 33.22
N ARG A 212 14.15 -18.72 32.48
CA ARG A 212 13.13 -19.21 31.57
C ARG A 212 12.16 -20.14 32.30
N ILE A 213 10.87 -19.83 32.19
CA ILE A 213 9.78 -20.59 32.80
C ILE A 213 8.87 -21.11 31.69
N THR A 214 8.83 -22.43 31.52
CA THR A 214 7.97 -23.11 30.55
C THR A 214 6.52 -23.10 31.00
N ILE A 215 5.61 -22.86 30.07
CA ILE A 215 4.16 -22.90 30.26
C ILE A 215 3.65 -24.20 29.62
N GLU A 216 3.43 -25.22 30.46
CA GLU A 216 2.95 -26.53 29.99
C GLU A 216 1.42 -26.59 29.86
N GLN A 217 0.71 -25.65 30.48
CA GLN A 217 -0.75 -25.57 30.45
C GLN A 217 -1.21 -24.75 29.25
N GLN A 218 -2.30 -25.18 28.61
CA GLN A 218 -2.96 -24.40 27.55
C GLN A 218 -3.30 -23.00 28.06
N MET A 219 -2.93 -21.96 27.31
CA MET A 219 -3.39 -20.60 27.52
C MET A 219 -4.72 -20.40 26.80
N LEU A 220 -5.67 -19.76 27.47
CA LEU A 220 -6.97 -19.42 26.87
C LEU A 220 -7.02 -17.92 26.58
N ALA A 221 -7.66 -17.57 25.46
CA ALA A 221 -7.88 -16.18 25.09
C ALA A 221 -8.92 -15.56 26.03
N VAL A 222 -8.61 -14.39 26.59
CA VAL A 222 -9.49 -13.61 27.49
C VAL A 222 -9.75 -12.23 26.94
N ALA A 223 -10.94 -11.68 27.18
CA ALA A 223 -11.19 -10.25 26.93
C ALA A 223 -10.34 -9.41 27.91
N PRO A 224 -9.96 -8.16 27.54
CA PRO A 224 -9.12 -7.28 28.35
C PRO A 224 -9.90 -6.62 29.51
N TRP A 225 -10.57 -7.45 30.31
CA TRP A 225 -11.40 -7.07 31.45
C TRP A 225 -10.99 -7.87 32.69
N LEU A 226 -10.90 -7.18 33.83
CA LEU A 226 -10.73 -7.79 35.15
C LEU A 226 -11.98 -7.49 35.99
N GLY A 227 -12.93 -8.43 36.01
CA GLY A 227 -14.27 -8.16 36.55
C GLY A 227 -14.97 -7.06 35.75
N GLU A 228 -15.46 -6.03 36.43
CA GLU A 228 -16.12 -4.87 35.78
C GLU A 228 -15.11 -3.85 35.20
N TYR A 229 -13.80 -4.05 35.38
CA TYR A 229 -12.78 -3.10 34.98
C TYR A 229 -12.20 -3.42 33.61
N HIS A 230 -12.52 -2.59 32.62
CA HIS A 230 -11.87 -2.61 31.31
C HIS A 230 -10.45 -2.03 31.37
N PHE A 231 -9.52 -2.62 30.61
CA PHE A 231 -8.14 -2.16 30.53
C PHE A 231 -8.00 -0.88 29.69
N ASN A 232 -8.10 0.28 30.33
CA ASN A 232 -7.83 1.57 29.68
C ASN A 232 -6.32 1.82 29.59
N THR A 233 -5.70 1.33 28.52
CA THR A 233 -4.23 1.34 28.35
C THR A 233 -3.73 2.31 27.29
N GLY A 234 -4.64 2.82 26.44
CA GLY A 234 -4.32 3.55 25.22
C GLY A 234 -3.76 2.66 24.11
N HIS A 235 -3.77 1.33 24.28
CA HIS A 235 -3.44 0.39 23.23
C HIS A 235 -4.69 0.02 22.44
N ARG A 236 -4.74 0.43 21.16
CA ARG A 236 -5.96 0.34 20.33
C ARG A 236 -6.60 -1.04 20.29
N ALA A 237 -5.80 -2.11 20.20
CA ALA A 237 -6.35 -3.48 20.19
C ALA A 237 -7.04 -3.85 21.51
N LEU A 238 -6.50 -3.42 22.65
CA LEU A 238 -7.11 -3.67 23.97
C LEU A 238 -8.36 -2.82 24.13
N ASP A 239 -8.33 -1.57 23.66
CA ASP A 239 -9.49 -0.66 23.68
C ASP A 239 -10.69 -1.16 22.84
N LEU A 240 -10.46 -2.15 21.96
CA LEU A 240 -11.46 -2.76 21.10
C LEU A 240 -11.89 -4.16 21.55
N ASP A 241 -11.52 -4.53 22.78
CA ASP A 241 -11.82 -5.84 23.37
C ASP A 241 -11.23 -7.02 22.57
N MET A 242 -10.05 -6.85 21.97
CA MET A 242 -9.36 -7.97 21.33
C MET A 242 -9.13 -9.08 22.37
N PRO A 243 -9.55 -10.33 22.09
CA PRO A 243 -9.17 -11.46 22.93
C PRO A 243 -7.65 -11.66 22.90
N VAL A 244 -7.04 -11.74 24.08
CA VAL A 244 -5.58 -11.78 24.29
C VAL A 244 -5.19 -12.85 25.29
N TYR A 245 -3.90 -13.12 25.40
CA TYR A 245 -3.35 -14.07 26.36
C TYR A 245 -2.59 -13.32 27.45
N MET A 246 -2.76 -13.73 28.71
CA MET A 246 -2.23 -12.96 29.83
C MET A 246 -1.57 -13.84 30.89
N VAL A 247 -0.48 -13.32 31.42
CA VAL A 247 0.16 -13.85 32.64
C VAL A 247 0.33 -12.76 33.67
N ARG A 248 0.10 -13.13 34.93
CA ARG A 248 0.33 -12.28 36.10
C ARG A 248 1.55 -12.78 36.84
N LEU A 249 2.47 -11.87 37.10
CA LEU A 249 3.74 -12.10 37.79
C LEU A 249 3.75 -11.30 39.09
N SER A 250 4.16 -11.93 40.18
CA SER A 250 4.38 -11.26 41.47
C SER A 250 5.63 -11.79 42.15
N TRP A 251 6.38 -10.93 42.83
CA TRP A 251 7.58 -11.31 43.56
C TRP A 251 7.39 -11.12 45.06
N SER A 252 7.81 -12.10 45.86
CA SER A 252 7.79 -12.02 47.32
C SER A 252 8.84 -11.07 47.90
N LYS A 253 9.71 -10.50 47.06
CA LYS A 253 10.69 -9.46 47.39
C LYS A 253 10.62 -8.35 46.33
N PRO A 254 11.01 -7.10 46.67
CA PRO A 254 11.10 -6.03 45.67
C PRO A 254 12.02 -6.46 44.52
N GLN A 255 11.59 -6.18 43.29
CA GLN A 255 12.29 -6.66 42.09
C GLN A 255 12.56 -5.50 41.13
N SER A 256 13.76 -5.48 40.55
CA SER A 256 14.05 -4.69 39.35
C SER A 256 13.89 -5.59 38.12
N ILE A 257 13.15 -5.10 37.14
CA ILE A 257 12.92 -5.77 35.87
C ILE A 257 13.51 -4.90 34.78
N ASP A 258 14.68 -5.28 34.29
CA ASP A 258 15.37 -4.56 33.22
C ASP A 258 15.01 -5.14 31.83
N ALA A 259 14.69 -6.44 31.78
CA ALA A 259 14.28 -7.15 30.57
C ALA A 259 13.22 -8.21 30.90
N LEU A 260 12.34 -8.47 29.93
CA LEU A 260 11.33 -9.51 29.94
C LEU A 260 10.99 -9.86 28.48
N SER A 261 10.84 -11.14 28.18
CA SER A 261 10.35 -11.61 26.89
C SER A 261 9.51 -12.87 27.02
N VAL A 262 8.69 -13.14 26.01
CA VAL A 262 7.92 -14.39 25.87
C VAL A 262 8.46 -15.21 24.70
N ASP A 263 8.34 -16.52 24.77
CA ASP A 263 8.73 -17.40 23.68
C ASP A 263 7.49 -17.83 22.89
N TYR A 264 7.28 -17.21 21.73
CA TYR A 264 6.20 -17.58 20.80
C TYR A 264 6.44 -18.93 20.09
N GLY A 265 7.58 -19.60 20.32
CA GLY A 265 7.95 -20.90 19.74
C GLY A 265 8.69 -20.81 18.42
N LEU A 266 9.12 -19.62 18.02
CA LEU A 266 9.99 -19.39 16.87
C LEU A 266 11.44 -19.44 17.32
N ARG A 267 12.31 -20.07 16.53
CA ARG A 267 13.75 -20.07 16.81
C ARG A 267 14.46 -19.19 15.81
N GLN A 268 15.15 -18.18 16.32
CA GLN A 268 16.01 -17.33 15.51
C GLN A 268 17.45 -17.86 15.59
N GLU A 269 18.02 -18.20 14.43
CA GLU A 269 19.45 -18.40 14.27
C GLU A 269 20.06 -17.22 13.51
N ALA A 270 21.39 -17.14 13.43
CA ALA A 270 22.09 -15.95 12.94
C ALA A 270 21.64 -15.49 11.53
N LYS A 271 21.19 -16.40 10.66
CA LYS A 271 20.82 -16.11 9.26
C LYS A 271 19.49 -16.74 8.82
N HIS A 272 18.74 -17.35 9.73
CA HIS A 272 17.43 -17.92 9.42
C HIS A 272 16.53 -17.98 10.64
N VAL A 273 15.23 -18.07 10.39
CA VAL A 273 14.21 -18.40 11.39
C VAL A 273 13.69 -19.80 11.13
N GLU A 274 13.56 -20.57 12.19
CA GLU A 274 12.83 -21.84 12.20
C GLU A 274 11.38 -21.58 12.66
N ILE A 275 10.44 -21.95 11.81
CA ILE A 275 9.01 -21.92 12.07
C ILE A 275 8.55 -23.37 12.24
N PRO A 276 8.04 -23.78 13.43
CA PRO A 276 7.49 -25.12 13.62
C PRO A 276 6.22 -25.29 12.77
N GLY A 277 5.98 -26.50 12.26
CA GLY A 277 4.79 -26.76 11.44
C GLY A 277 3.51 -27.02 12.24
N TRP A 278 2.36 -26.68 11.67
CA TRP A 278 1.02 -26.99 12.17
C TRP A 278 0.22 -27.83 11.17
N ASP A 279 -0.54 -28.81 11.69
CA ASP A 279 -1.44 -29.63 10.89
C ASP A 279 -2.76 -29.80 11.65
N TRP A 280 -3.86 -29.32 11.08
CA TRP A 280 -5.19 -29.38 11.68
C TRP A 280 -5.65 -30.80 12.00
N ARG A 281 -5.07 -31.84 11.38
CA ARG A 281 -5.40 -33.25 11.69
C ARG A 281 -4.80 -33.74 13.01
N ASN A 282 -3.81 -33.03 13.54
CA ASN A 282 -3.20 -33.33 14.82
C ASN A 282 -4.02 -32.80 16.00
N ASP A 283 -4.79 -31.74 15.77
CA ASP A 283 -5.68 -31.08 16.73
C ASP A 283 -7.05 -31.76 16.67
N THR A 284 -7.22 -32.81 17.47
CA THR A 284 -8.39 -33.70 17.35
C THR A 284 -9.63 -33.10 17.97
N ASN A 285 -9.47 -32.17 18.91
CA ASN A 285 -10.57 -31.47 19.57
C ASN A 285 -10.89 -30.10 18.92
N GLY A 286 -10.01 -29.60 18.05
CA GLY A 286 -10.19 -28.37 17.27
C GLY A 286 -10.00 -27.07 18.06
N ASP A 287 -9.30 -27.12 19.19
CA ASP A 287 -9.14 -25.96 20.08
C ASP A 287 -7.92 -25.06 19.73
N GLY A 288 -7.13 -25.45 18.73
CA GLY A 288 -5.94 -24.73 18.28
C GLY A 288 -4.68 -24.99 19.10
N TYR A 289 -4.69 -25.99 19.99
CA TYR A 289 -3.57 -26.38 20.85
C TYR A 289 -3.42 -27.90 20.92
N LEU A 290 -2.18 -28.40 20.82
CA LEU A 290 -1.88 -29.81 21.01
C LEU A 290 -1.46 -30.09 22.45
N ASP A 291 -2.36 -30.71 23.21
CA ASP A 291 -2.03 -31.27 24.50
C ASP A 291 -1.01 -32.42 24.38
N ASP A 292 -0.47 -32.92 25.50
CA ASP A 292 0.53 -33.98 25.45
C ASP A 292 0.02 -35.32 24.91
N ASN A 293 -1.28 -35.57 24.96
CA ASN A 293 -1.86 -36.76 24.35
C ASN A 293 -1.92 -36.60 22.82
N GLU A 294 -2.51 -35.52 22.33
CA GLU A 294 -2.58 -35.19 20.90
C GLU A 294 -1.19 -35.07 20.29
N TYR A 295 -0.27 -34.41 20.99
CA TYR A 295 1.12 -34.28 20.55
C TYR A 295 1.80 -35.65 20.40
N ARG A 296 1.57 -36.62 21.30
CA ARG A 296 2.15 -37.96 21.13
C ARG A 296 1.48 -38.77 20.02
N GLN A 297 0.25 -38.44 19.67
CA GLN A 297 -0.58 -39.17 18.70
C GLN A 297 -0.67 -38.49 17.33
N ARG A 298 0.14 -37.45 17.08
CA ARG A 298 0.17 -36.72 15.80
C ARG A 298 0.26 -37.66 14.61
N VAL A 299 -0.60 -37.41 13.63
CA VAL A 299 -0.55 -38.04 12.31
C VAL A 299 0.62 -37.48 11.50
N ASN A 300 0.82 -36.16 11.56
CA ASN A 300 1.96 -35.49 10.95
C ASN A 300 3.01 -35.19 12.01
N LEU A 301 4.08 -35.99 12.04
CA LEU A 301 5.17 -35.86 12.99
C LEU A 301 6.11 -34.67 12.70
N GLU A 302 6.09 -34.14 11.48
CA GLU A 302 6.90 -32.98 11.07
C GLU A 302 6.25 -31.64 11.49
N ALA A 303 4.94 -31.66 11.79
CA ALA A 303 4.23 -30.55 12.41
C ALA A 303 4.48 -30.55 13.93
N GLN A 304 5.49 -29.79 14.35
CA GLN A 304 5.97 -29.76 15.74
C GLN A 304 5.38 -28.65 16.60
N ALA A 305 4.58 -27.75 16.02
CA ALA A 305 3.94 -26.67 16.77
C ALA A 305 2.95 -27.23 17.80
N ARG A 306 2.90 -26.59 18.96
CA ARG A 306 1.91 -26.83 20.02
C ARG A 306 0.69 -25.94 19.87
N TYR A 307 0.85 -24.72 19.35
CA TYR A 307 -0.27 -23.86 18.95
C TYR A 307 -0.17 -23.55 17.47
N ALA A 308 -1.31 -23.41 16.78
CA ALA A 308 -1.32 -23.03 15.37
C ALA A 308 -0.59 -21.69 15.13
N SER A 309 -0.71 -20.74 16.07
CA SER A 309 -0.06 -19.42 16.00
C SER A 309 1.46 -19.46 15.83
N GLN A 310 2.12 -20.55 16.23
CA GLN A 310 3.57 -20.72 16.10
C GLN A 310 3.99 -21.03 14.67
N ALA A 311 3.07 -21.55 13.86
CA ALA A 311 3.33 -21.96 12.49
C ALA A 311 3.02 -20.88 11.46
N ARG A 312 2.57 -19.68 11.87
CA ARG A 312 2.19 -18.60 10.94
C ARG A 312 3.34 -18.23 10.02
N LEU A 313 3.06 -18.07 8.73
CA LEU A 313 4.07 -17.69 7.74
C LEU A 313 4.43 -16.20 7.85
N ILE A 314 5.71 -15.94 8.08
CA ILE A 314 6.31 -14.61 8.21
C ILE A 314 7.37 -14.47 7.10
N PRO A 315 7.25 -13.49 6.17
CA PRO A 315 8.28 -13.20 5.16
C PRO A 315 9.45 -12.43 5.77
N VAL A 316 10.18 -13.13 6.64
CA VAL A 316 11.35 -12.60 7.33
C VAL A 316 12.35 -12.01 6.33
N GLY A 317 12.75 -10.77 6.60
CA GLY A 317 13.75 -10.02 5.82
C GLY A 317 13.32 -9.38 4.51
N ASN A 318 12.07 -9.53 4.08
CA ASN A 318 11.53 -8.83 2.90
C ASN A 318 10.44 -7.79 3.27
N MET A 319 10.56 -7.21 4.46
CA MET A 319 9.61 -6.26 5.04
C MET A 319 10.12 -4.83 5.02
N TRP A 320 9.20 -3.87 4.95
CA TRP A 320 9.55 -2.45 5.12
C TRP A 320 10.07 -2.17 6.53
N LEU A 321 10.91 -1.14 6.64
CA LEU A 321 11.39 -0.66 7.93
C LEU A 321 10.22 -0.33 8.87
N GLY A 322 10.33 -0.76 10.13
CA GLY A 322 9.29 -0.52 11.14
C GLY A 322 8.01 -1.34 10.98
N THR A 323 7.98 -2.37 10.12
CA THR A 323 6.81 -3.25 9.92
C THR A 323 7.08 -4.70 10.33
N CYS A 324 6.06 -5.44 10.76
CA CYS A 324 6.09 -6.89 10.93
C CYS A 324 4.71 -7.42 10.61
N TRP A 325 4.60 -8.37 9.70
CA TRP A 325 3.32 -8.89 9.24
C TRP A 325 3.38 -10.39 8.88
N GLN A 326 2.21 -11.01 8.89
CA GLN A 326 1.95 -12.42 8.65
C GLN A 326 1.06 -12.56 7.42
N ARG A 327 1.12 -13.71 6.73
CA ARG A 327 0.31 -13.94 5.53
C ARG A 327 -1.12 -14.32 5.86
N THR A 328 -2.05 -13.64 5.20
CA THR A 328 -3.48 -13.94 5.28
C THR A 328 -3.80 -15.27 4.59
N ASN A 329 -4.68 -16.06 5.18
CA ASN A 329 -5.28 -17.22 4.55
C ASN A 329 -6.61 -16.84 3.89
N PHE A 330 -6.79 -17.22 2.62
CA PHE A 330 -8.02 -16.98 1.86
C PHE A 330 -8.85 -18.24 1.62
N SER A 331 -8.51 -19.37 2.25
CA SER A 331 -9.20 -20.65 2.02
C SER A 331 -10.38 -20.91 2.95
N HIS A 332 -10.49 -20.20 4.09
CA HIS A 332 -11.51 -20.48 5.11
C HIS A 332 -12.74 -19.56 4.97
N PRO A 333 -13.94 -20.08 4.63
CA PRO A 333 -15.10 -19.24 4.31
C PRO A 333 -15.52 -18.26 5.40
N SER A 334 -15.62 -18.70 6.66
CA SER A 334 -16.02 -17.81 7.76
C SER A 334 -14.97 -16.75 8.08
N ALA A 335 -13.69 -17.05 7.84
CA ALA A 335 -12.61 -16.09 8.07
C ALA A 335 -12.63 -15.01 6.98
N ASN A 336 -12.80 -15.42 5.73
CA ASN A 336 -13.02 -14.51 4.60
C ASN A 336 -14.26 -13.64 4.81
N GLN A 337 -15.37 -14.21 5.29
CA GLN A 337 -16.58 -13.44 5.56
C GLN A 337 -16.33 -12.35 6.60
N ALA A 338 -15.69 -12.68 7.73
CA ALA A 338 -15.29 -11.67 8.71
C ALA A 338 -14.34 -10.62 8.11
N HIS A 339 -13.39 -11.03 7.27
CA HIS A 339 -12.46 -10.11 6.62
C HIS A 339 -13.17 -9.15 5.65
N MET A 340 -14.15 -9.62 4.88
CA MET A 340 -14.99 -8.75 4.04
C MET A 340 -15.87 -7.82 4.87
N ASP A 341 -16.44 -8.32 5.98
CA ASP A 341 -17.25 -7.51 6.89
C ASP A 341 -16.43 -6.40 7.55
N TRP A 342 -15.14 -6.63 7.83
CA TRP A 342 -14.20 -5.61 8.28
C TRP A 342 -14.07 -4.49 7.24
N TYR A 343 -13.77 -4.83 5.99
CA TYR A 343 -13.63 -3.82 4.93
C TYR A 343 -14.93 -3.05 4.72
N LYS A 344 -16.08 -3.73 4.75
CA LYS A 344 -17.38 -3.07 4.68
C LYS A 344 -17.58 -2.09 5.82
N TYR A 345 -17.33 -2.51 7.06
CA TYR A 345 -17.43 -1.65 8.25
C TYR A 345 -16.50 -0.45 8.14
N ASP A 346 -15.23 -0.68 7.81
CA ASP A 346 -14.19 0.32 7.80
C ASP A 346 -14.37 1.35 6.67
N TRP A 347 -14.70 0.89 5.47
CA TRP A 347 -14.90 1.79 4.33
C TRP A 347 -16.17 2.62 4.50
N GLN A 348 -17.26 2.02 5.00
CA GLN A 348 -18.49 2.75 5.25
C GLN A 348 -18.32 3.84 6.31
N ARG A 349 -17.66 3.54 7.44
CA ARG A 349 -17.46 4.54 8.50
C ARG A 349 -16.57 5.69 8.05
N GLN A 350 -15.63 5.44 7.13
CA GLN A 350 -14.73 6.44 6.58
C GLN A 350 -15.30 7.15 5.34
N GLY A 351 -16.45 6.74 4.80
CA GLY A 351 -17.03 7.31 3.58
C GLY A 351 -16.22 7.03 2.31
N LEU A 352 -15.49 5.91 2.27
CA LEU A 352 -14.64 5.52 1.15
C LEU A 352 -15.46 4.84 0.04
N SER A 353 -15.03 5.02 -1.21
CA SER A 353 -15.58 4.32 -2.39
C SER A 353 -14.99 2.92 -2.58
N GLY A 354 -13.93 2.62 -1.85
CA GLY A 354 -13.25 1.33 -1.84
C GLY A 354 -11.85 1.50 -1.27
N ALA A 355 -10.89 0.72 -1.76
CA ALA A 355 -9.52 0.82 -1.32
C ALA A 355 -8.52 0.41 -2.39
N TYR A 356 -7.29 0.92 -2.25
CA TYR A 356 -6.16 0.46 -3.03
C TYR A 356 -5.28 -0.48 -2.21
N ASN A 357 -4.99 -1.63 -2.81
CA ASN A 357 -4.16 -2.66 -2.22
C ASN A 357 -2.70 -2.43 -2.61
N ASP A 358 -1.87 -2.20 -1.61
CA ASP A 358 -0.45 -1.94 -1.81
C ASP A 358 0.38 -3.24 -1.74
N ASP A 359 1.63 -3.21 -2.22
CA ASP A 359 2.55 -4.37 -2.26
C ASP A 359 1.95 -5.62 -2.93
N MET A 360 1.15 -5.46 -3.99
CA MET A 360 0.47 -6.59 -4.63
C MET A 360 1.42 -7.61 -5.29
N ALA A 361 2.63 -7.22 -5.66
CA ALA A 361 3.66 -8.14 -6.16
C ALA A 361 4.31 -9.01 -5.05
N LYS A 362 4.06 -8.70 -3.77
CA LYS A 362 4.61 -9.45 -2.63
C LYS A 362 3.71 -10.64 -2.29
N LEU A 363 3.74 -11.68 -3.13
CA LEU A 363 3.02 -12.94 -2.95
C LEU A 363 3.84 -13.97 -2.14
N LEU A 364 3.80 -15.26 -2.52
CA LEU A 364 4.52 -16.35 -1.83
C LEU A 364 5.76 -16.84 -2.59
N GLY A 365 6.26 -16.07 -3.57
CA GLY A 365 7.39 -16.43 -4.42
C GLY A 365 8.77 -16.21 -3.78
N SER A 366 9.81 -16.50 -4.56
CA SER A 366 11.21 -16.35 -4.16
C SER A 366 11.63 -14.89 -3.90
N ASN A 367 10.86 -13.93 -4.42
CA ASN A 367 11.02 -12.51 -4.10
C ASN A 367 10.63 -12.16 -2.65
N GLN A 368 10.00 -13.08 -1.91
CA GLN A 368 9.55 -12.87 -0.53
C GLN A 368 10.07 -13.92 0.45
N TYR A 369 10.42 -15.12 -0.03
CA TYR A 369 10.83 -16.24 0.81
C TYR A 369 12.04 -16.97 0.22
N GLN A 370 13.09 -17.10 1.02
CA GLN A 370 14.23 -17.97 0.74
C GLN A 370 14.18 -19.18 1.67
N VAL A 371 13.70 -20.31 1.16
CA VAL A 371 13.53 -21.54 1.95
C VAL A 371 14.83 -22.35 1.97
N LEU A 372 15.34 -22.66 3.16
CA LEU A 372 16.48 -23.55 3.38
C LEU A 372 16.02 -25.00 3.60
N LYS A 373 14.89 -25.19 4.27
CA LYS A 373 14.30 -26.49 4.62
C LYS A 373 12.78 -26.37 4.75
N GLY A 374 12.04 -27.43 4.41
CA GLY A 374 10.58 -27.47 4.57
C GLY A 374 9.85 -26.64 3.51
N GLY A 375 8.94 -25.77 3.95
CA GLY A 375 8.26 -24.78 3.12
C GLY A 375 6.88 -25.17 2.60
N ALA A 376 6.38 -26.37 2.90
CA ALA A 376 5.02 -26.76 2.55
C ALA A 376 4.00 -25.98 3.41
N ILE A 377 2.87 -25.61 2.81
CA ILE A 377 1.85 -24.74 3.42
C ILE A 377 0.59 -25.56 3.71
N THR A 378 -0.03 -25.37 4.86
CA THR A 378 -1.19 -26.17 5.29
C THR A 378 -2.44 -25.88 4.47
N GLU A 379 -2.66 -24.61 4.11
CA GLU A 379 -3.90 -24.14 3.49
C GLU A 379 -3.87 -24.09 1.96
N LEU A 380 -2.71 -24.30 1.31
CA LEU A 380 -2.61 -24.29 -0.15
C LEU A 380 -1.49 -25.20 -0.69
N PRO A 381 -1.62 -25.70 -1.93
CA PRO A 381 -0.58 -26.50 -2.56
C PRO A 381 0.66 -25.67 -2.96
N GLY A 382 1.79 -26.37 -3.06
CA GLY A 382 3.09 -25.79 -3.39
C GLY A 382 3.94 -25.52 -2.15
N LYS A 383 5.18 -25.06 -2.40
CA LYS A 383 6.10 -24.64 -1.34
C LYS A 383 6.28 -23.14 -1.37
N VAL A 384 6.28 -22.50 -0.21
CA VAL A 384 6.62 -21.08 -0.10
C VAL A 384 8.00 -20.82 -0.74
N GLY A 385 8.18 -19.67 -1.39
CA GLY A 385 9.38 -19.36 -2.17
C GLY A 385 9.34 -19.87 -3.62
N THR A 386 8.22 -20.43 -4.09
CA THR A 386 8.07 -20.95 -5.46
C THR A 386 6.98 -20.22 -6.25
N ASP A 387 7.09 -20.26 -7.58
CA ASP A 387 6.06 -19.71 -8.48
C ASP A 387 4.73 -20.44 -8.34
N GLU A 388 4.74 -21.75 -8.08
CA GLU A 388 3.53 -22.54 -7.85
C GLU A 388 2.74 -22.01 -6.65
N ALA A 389 3.40 -21.80 -5.49
CA ALA A 389 2.74 -21.24 -4.32
C ALA A 389 2.26 -19.80 -4.56
N ALA A 390 3.04 -18.99 -5.29
CA ALA A 390 2.62 -17.63 -5.64
C ALA A 390 1.37 -17.60 -6.54
N LEU A 391 1.30 -18.48 -7.55
CA LEU A 391 0.16 -18.62 -8.45
C LEU A 391 -1.09 -19.11 -7.71
N ASN A 392 -0.97 -20.15 -6.88
CA ASN A 392 -2.09 -20.66 -6.09
C ASN A 392 -2.62 -19.60 -5.12
N TYR A 393 -1.73 -18.87 -4.47
CA TYR A 393 -2.11 -17.79 -3.56
C TYR A 393 -2.77 -16.61 -4.29
N ALA A 394 -2.25 -16.21 -5.45
CA ALA A 394 -2.87 -15.22 -6.31
C ALA A 394 -4.30 -15.62 -6.72
N GLY A 395 -4.52 -16.90 -7.05
CA GLY A 395 -5.85 -17.43 -7.37
C GLY A 395 -6.82 -17.36 -6.19
N GLN A 396 -6.40 -17.75 -4.99
CA GLN A 396 -7.25 -17.63 -3.79
C GLN A 396 -7.55 -16.16 -3.46
N MET A 397 -6.56 -15.26 -3.58
CA MET A 397 -6.74 -13.83 -3.38
C MET A 397 -7.70 -13.22 -4.40
N ALA A 398 -7.60 -13.59 -5.68
CA ALA A 398 -8.54 -13.16 -6.72
C ALA A 398 -9.97 -13.59 -6.37
N SER A 399 -10.15 -14.84 -5.90
CA SER A 399 -11.47 -15.31 -5.45
C SER A 399 -12.01 -14.51 -4.27
N PHE A 400 -11.17 -14.22 -3.27
CA PHE A 400 -11.54 -13.39 -2.12
C PHE A 400 -11.94 -11.97 -2.54
N LEU A 401 -11.14 -11.30 -3.39
CA LEU A 401 -11.41 -9.94 -3.86
C LEU A 401 -12.66 -9.88 -4.75
N SER A 402 -12.91 -10.91 -5.55
CA SER A 402 -14.17 -11.04 -6.31
C SER A 402 -15.37 -11.12 -5.35
N GLN A 403 -15.30 -11.97 -4.33
CA GLN A 403 -16.37 -12.07 -3.31
C GLN A 403 -16.55 -10.75 -2.54
N LEU A 404 -15.47 -10.02 -2.29
CA LEU A 404 -15.51 -8.72 -1.63
C LEU A 404 -16.30 -7.69 -2.47
N LYS A 405 -16.13 -7.68 -3.80
CA LYS A 405 -16.91 -6.81 -4.71
C LYS A 405 -18.39 -7.18 -4.72
N ASP A 406 -18.70 -8.46 -4.66
CA ASP A 406 -20.09 -8.93 -4.52
C ASP A 406 -20.68 -8.53 -3.15
N HIS A 407 -19.87 -8.61 -2.09
CA HIS A 407 -20.26 -8.30 -0.71
C HIS A 407 -20.46 -6.79 -0.47
N ILE A 408 -19.73 -5.95 -1.20
CA ILE A 408 -19.79 -4.48 -1.15
C ILE A 408 -20.07 -3.95 -2.57
N PRO A 409 -21.35 -3.94 -3.01
CA PRO A 409 -21.70 -3.50 -4.35
C PRO A 409 -21.24 -2.07 -4.63
N ASN A 410 -20.80 -1.83 -5.86
CA ASN A 410 -20.24 -0.55 -6.33
C ASN A 410 -18.93 -0.13 -5.65
N THR A 411 -18.22 -1.05 -4.99
CA THR A 411 -16.88 -0.75 -4.49
C THR A 411 -15.84 -0.79 -5.62
N GLN A 412 -14.89 0.13 -5.56
CA GLN A 412 -13.73 0.13 -6.45
C GLN A 412 -12.53 -0.47 -5.73
N LEU A 413 -11.91 -1.48 -6.36
CA LEU A 413 -10.65 -2.03 -5.91
C LEU A 413 -9.53 -1.48 -6.78
N ALA A 414 -8.49 -0.97 -6.14
CA ALA A 414 -7.30 -0.56 -6.85
C ALA A 414 -6.08 -1.36 -6.42
N ALA A 415 -5.05 -1.39 -7.26
CA ALA A 415 -3.78 -2.03 -6.94
C ALA A 415 -2.62 -1.07 -7.20
N ASN A 416 -1.70 -0.99 -6.25
CA ASN A 416 -0.40 -0.39 -6.51
C ASN A 416 0.49 -1.39 -7.24
N ILE A 417 0.79 -1.07 -8.49
CA ILE A 417 1.65 -1.87 -9.37
C ILE A 417 2.89 -1.11 -9.82
N SER A 418 3.07 0.15 -9.38
CA SER A 418 4.16 1.03 -9.81
C SER A 418 4.35 0.98 -11.34
N GLU A 419 5.52 0.55 -11.81
CA GLU A 419 5.89 0.45 -13.21
C GLU A 419 5.75 -0.95 -13.81
N LEU A 420 5.19 -1.91 -13.07
CA LEU A 420 5.08 -3.30 -13.51
C LEU A 420 4.24 -3.46 -14.77
N ASN A 421 4.79 -4.17 -15.76
CA ASN A 421 4.01 -4.70 -16.87
C ASN A 421 3.42 -6.05 -16.49
N LEU A 422 2.10 -6.07 -16.24
CA LEU A 422 1.41 -7.23 -15.67
C LEU A 422 1.40 -8.47 -16.58
N TRP A 423 1.58 -8.31 -17.90
CA TRP A 423 1.68 -9.44 -18.84
C TRP A 423 3.02 -10.16 -18.75
N ARG A 424 4.06 -9.47 -18.26
CA ARG A 424 5.41 -10.01 -18.08
C ARG A 424 5.62 -10.61 -16.69
N TYR A 425 4.57 -10.63 -15.85
CA TYR A 425 4.63 -11.14 -14.48
C TYR A 425 3.65 -12.32 -14.32
N PRO A 426 4.12 -13.58 -14.43
CA PRO A 426 3.25 -14.75 -14.50
C PRO A 426 2.26 -14.89 -13.34
N GLN A 427 2.63 -14.41 -12.15
CA GLN A 427 1.82 -14.50 -10.95
C GLN A 427 0.63 -13.50 -10.95
N TRP A 428 0.60 -12.53 -11.88
CA TRP A 428 -0.55 -11.68 -12.16
C TRP A 428 -1.47 -12.36 -13.20
N THR A 429 -2.17 -13.39 -12.75
CA THR A 429 -3.08 -14.14 -13.60
C THR A 429 -4.23 -13.25 -14.12
N PRO A 430 -4.88 -13.60 -15.25
CA PRO A 430 -6.06 -12.88 -15.72
C PRO A 430 -7.15 -12.71 -14.65
N GLU A 431 -7.35 -13.72 -13.79
CA GLU A 431 -8.33 -13.68 -12.70
C GLU A 431 -7.95 -12.63 -11.65
N LEU A 432 -6.68 -12.56 -11.24
CA LEU A 432 -6.23 -11.54 -10.30
C LEU A 432 -6.24 -10.15 -10.91
N ARG A 433 -5.97 -10.00 -12.21
CA ARG A 433 -6.07 -8.70 -12.86
C ARG A 433 -7.51 -8.23 -12.98
N GLY A 434 -8.44 -9.15 -13.30
CA GLY A 434 -9.84 -8.82 -13.54
C GLY A 434 -10.67 -8.38 -12.33
N VAL A 435 -10.12 -8.43 -11.11
CA VAL A 435 -10.84 -7.94 -9.91
C VAL A 435 -10.60 -6.45 -9.63
N PHE A 436 -9.54 -5.86 -10.17
CA PHE A 436 -9.19 -4.46 -9.94
C PHE A 436 -9.81 -3.56 -10.99
N ASP A 437 -10.18 -2.35 -10.58
CA ASP A 437 -10.81 -1.31 -11.40
C ASP A 437 -9.84 -0.16 -11.71
N VAL A 438 -8.86 0.09 -10.82
CA VAL A 438 -7.93 1.21 -10.93
C VAL A 438 -6.48 0.80 -10.62
N TRP A 439 -5.53 1.26 -11.43
CA TRP A 439 -4.10 0.97 -11.26
C TRP A 439 -3.32 2.19 -10.80
N LEU A 440 -2.70 2.11 -9.62
CA LEU A 440 -1.75 3.13 -9.17
C LEU A 440 -0.37 2.85 -9.79
N ARG A 441 0.10 3.79 -10.61
CA ARG A 441 1.37 3.70 -11.35
C ARG A 441 2.42 4.67 -10.77
N GLU A 442 2.96 4.34 -9.60
CA GLU A 442 4.01 5.11 -8.93
C GLU A 442 5.30 5.20 -9.74
N HIS A 443 5.86 6.42 -9.80
CA HIS A 443 7.07 6.75 -10.56
C HIS A 443 7.03 6.31 -12.03
N TYR A 444 5.82 6.11 -12.58
CA TYR A 444 5.66 5.63 -13.94
C TYR A 444 6.40 6.58 -14.87
N LEU A 445 6.01 7.83 -15.02
CA LEU A 445 6.66 8.74 -15.97
C LEU A 445 7.77 9.57 -15.30
N TYR A 446 8.89 9.79 -15.99
CA TYR A 446 9.96 10.68 -15.52
C TYR A 446 10.70 11.33 -16.69
N ALA A 447 11.21 12.55 -16.49
CA ALA A 447 11.77 13.36 -17.57
C ALA A 447 12.90 12.65 -18.35
N ALA A 448 13.73 11.86 -17.65
CA ALA A 448 14.89 11.15 -18.19
C ALA A 448 14.59 9.86 -18.98
N MET A 449 13.32 9.48 -19.18
CA MET A 449 12.92 8.12 -19.58
C MET A 449 13.62 7.53 -20.80
N GLY A 450 13.78 8.34 -21.86
CA GLY A 450 14.09 7.81 -23.18
C GLY A 450 12.86 7.23 -23.87
N THR A 451 13.00 6.99 -25.17
CA THR A 451 11.90 6.55 -26.03
C THR A 451 11.65 5.05 -25.96
N ASP A 452 12.65 4.22 -25.66
CA ASP A 452 12.45 2.78 -25.53
C ASP A 452 11.60 2.43 -24.31
N ALA A 453 11.89 3.03 -23.15
CA ALA A 453 11.08 2.84 -21.95
C ALA A 453 9.62 3.32 -22.13
N LEU A 454 9.37 4.36 -22.94
CA LEU A 454 8.01 4.76 -23.32
C LEU A 454 7.32 3.72 -24.21
N ARG A 455 8.06 3.08 -25.11
CA ARG A 455 7.54 2.06 -26.04
C ARG A 455 7.34 0.70 -25.37
N GLU A 456 7.97 0.44 -24.24
CA GLU A 456 7.72 -0.77 -23.43
C GLU A 456 6.44 -0.67 -22.60
N ARG A 457 5.82 0.51 -22.52
CA ARG A 457 4.68 0.87 -21.66
C ARG A 457 3.32 0.76 -22.31
N TRP A 458 3.23 -0.12 -23.30
CA TRP A 458 2.00 -0.40 -24.03
C TRP A 458 0.92 -0.99 -23.10
N GLU A 459 1.28 -1.54 -21.93
CA GLU A 459 0.33 -2.16 -21.01
C GLU A 459 -0.68 -1.14 -20.46
N HIS A 460 -0.35 0.15 -20.39
CA HIS A 460 -1.30 1.19 -20.01
C HIS A 460 -2.52 1.19 -20.94
N PHE A 461 -2.28 1.19 -22.24
CA PHE A 461 -3.33 1.15 -23.25
C PHE A 461 -4.09 -0.19 -23.23
N ALA A 462 -3.38 -1.29 -22.93
CA ALA A 462 -4.00 -2.61 -22.80
C ALA A 462 -4.95 -2.69 -21.59
N LEU A 463 -4.59 -2.11 -20.44
CA LEU A 463 -5.47 -2.03 -19.26
C LEU A 463 -6.68 -1.13 -19.54
N SER A 464 -6.48 0.04 -20.16
CA SER A 464 -7.61 0.91 -20.54
C SER A 464 -8.53 0.27 -21.58
N ALA A 465 -8.03 -0.63 -22.43
CA ALA A 465 -8.84 -1.43 -23.36
C ALA A 465 -9.71 -2.47 -22.63
N MET A 466 -9.28 -2.91 -21.46
CA MET A 466 -10.08 -3.78 -20.58
C MET A 466 -11.16 -3.02 -19.81
N GLY A 467 -11.13 -1.68 -19.85
CA GLY A 467 -12.08 -0.80 -19.17
C GLY A 467 -11.50 -0.11 -17.94
N ASP A 468 -10.29 -0.51 -17.52
CA ASP A 468 -9.70 -0.07 -16.26
C ASP A 468 -9.22 1.39 -16.31
N GLU A 469 -9.18 2.01 -15.13
CA GLU A 469 -8.60 3.33 -14.92
C GLU A 469 -7.15 3.24 -14.42
N SER A 470 -6.39 4.32 -14.51
CA SER A 470 -5.03 4.39 -13.99
C SER A 470 -4.71 5.76 -13.42
N LEU A 471 -4.12 5.80 -12.22
CA LEU A 471 -3.40 6.98 -11.74
C LEU A 471 -1.95 6.91 -12.25
N VAL A 472 -1.64 7.78 -13.21
CA VAL A 472 -0.29 7.89 -13.77
C VAL A 472 0.48 8.95 -13.00
N MET A 473 1.51 8.51 -12.27
CA MET A 473 2.40 9.43 -11.57
C MET A 473 3.57 9.84 -12.43
N THR A 474 3.76 11.15 -12.59
CA THR A 474 5.03 11.72 -13.06
C THR A 474 5.90 12.04 -11.86
N THR A 475 7.18 11.69 -11.92
CA THR A 475 8.14 12.02 -10.88
C THR A 475 9.24 12.94 -11.41
N THR A 476 9.69 13.85 -10.53
CA THR A 476 10.89 14.65 -10.78
C THR A 476 12.19 13.89 -10.51
N ARG A 477 12.09 12.66 -9.99
CA ARG A 477 13.23 11.75 -9.92
C ARG A 477 13.83 11.56 -11.31
N PHE A 478 15.15 11.48 -11.33
CA PHE A 478 16.03 11.33 -12.48
C PHE A 478 16.10 12.55 -13.41
N GLY A 479 15.36 13.61 -13.09
CA GLY A 479 15.35 14.88 -13.82
C GLY A 479 16.45 15.86 -13.38
N ARG A 480 16.32 17.09 -13.85
CA ARG A 480 17.22 18.21 -13.54
C ARG A 480 17.16 18.59 -12.06
N SER A 481 15.97 18.55 -11.48
CA SER A 481 15.70 18.93 -10.09
C SER A 481 16.29 17.98 -9.05
N GLU A 482 16.59 16.72 -9.41
CA GLU A 482 17.34 15.81 -8.54
C GLU A 482 18.81 16.24 -8.40
N LEU A 483 19.39 16.85 -9.44
CA LEU A 483 20.77 17.31 -9.45
C LEU A 483 20.97 18.69 -8.86
N ASP A 484 19.99 19.58 -9.06
CA ASP A 484 20.00 20.91 -8.51
C ASP A 484 18.67 21.21 -7.83
N THR A 485 18.54 20.72 -6.59
CA THR A 485 17.29 20.83 -5.82
C THR A 485 16.93 22.27 -5.47
N GLN A 486 17.86 23.22 -5.56
CA GLN A 486 17.63 24.64 -5.25
C GLN A 486 17.20 25.45 -6.47
N ASN A 487 17.27 24.88 -7.67
CA ASN A 487 16.95 25.58 -8.90
C ASN A 487 15.47 25.45 -9.25
N GLU A 488 14.73 26.53 -9.04
CA GLU A 488 13.30 26.62 -9.37
C GLU A 488 13.01 26.20 -10.82
N LEU A 489 13.82 26.66 -11.79
CA LEU A 489 13.61 26.34 -13.20
C LEU A 489 13.76 24.85 -13.49
N ALA A 490 14.64 24.15 -12.77
CA ALA A 490 14.82 22.71 -12.90
C ALA A 490 13.53 21.95 -12.50
N TRP A 491 12.90 22.34 -11.39
CA TRP A 491 11.63 21.77 -10.95
C TRP A 491 10.50 22.06 -11.95
N GLN A 492 10.37 23.32 -12.38
CA GLN A 492 9.33 23.73 -13.32
C GLN A 492 9.47 22.97 -14.65
N GLN A 493 10.70 22.79 -15.16
CA GLN A 493 10.96 22.09 -16.42
C GLN A 493 10.71 20.59 -16.30
N ASP A 494 11.07 19.94 -15.19
CA ASP A 494 10.80 18.52 -14.96
C ASP A 494 9.30 18.25 -14.82
N ILE A 495 8.56 19.11 -14.11
CA ILE A 495 7.10 18.97 -13.98
C ILE A 495 6.40 19.25 -15.32
N ALA A 496 6.80 20.28 -16.06
CA ALA A 496 6.26 20.57 -17.39
C ALA A 496 6.53 19.41 -18.38
N THR A 497 7.74 18.83 -18.33
CA THR A 497 8.07 17.62 -19.10
C THR A 497 7.24 16.43 -18.66
N GLY A 498 7.05 16.26 -17.35
CA GLY A 498 6.14 15.26 -16.78
C GLY A 498 4.72 15.39 -17.32
N LEU A 499 4.17 16.61 -17.34
CA LEU A 499 2.82 16.86 -17.90
C LEU A 499 2.73 16.49 -19.39
N ALA A 500 3.74 16.86 -20.20
CA ALA A 500 3.78 16.46 -21.60
C ALA A 500 3.84 14.93 -21.78
N LEU A 501 4.66 14.25 -20.97
CA LEU A 501 4.71 12.79 -20.93
C LEU A 501 3.37 12.18 -20.51
N TYR A 502 2.70 12.75 -19.50
CA TYR A 502 1.37 12.32 -19.07
C TYR A 502 0.36 12.39 -20.22
N TYR A 503 0.33 13.48 -20.99
CA TYR A 503 -0.58 13.62 -22.12
C TYR A 503 -0.32 12.59 -23.22
N LEU A 504 0.90 12.07 -23.38
CA LEU A 504 1.12 10.91 -24.25
C LEU A 504 0.28 9.71 -23.79
N PHE A 505 0.11 9.48 -22.49
CA PHE A 505 -0.69 8.37 -21.96
C PHE A 505 -2.15 8.73 -21.64
N HIS A 506 -2.54 10.01 -21.73
CA HIS A 506 -3.86 10.45 -21.31
C HIS A 506 -4.99 9.82 -22.14
N ILE A 507 -5.85 9.04 -21.49
CA ILE A 507 -7.09 8.54 -22.06
C ILE A 507 -8.23 9.17 -21.25
N PRO A 508 -9.08 10.00 -21.88
CA PRO A 508 -10.18 10.68 -21.20
C PRO A 508 -11.01 9.72 -20.35
N LYS A 509 -11.34 10.14 -19.13
CA LYS A 509 -12.07 9.38 -18.10
C LYS A 509 -11.39 8.10 -17.58
N GLN A 510 -10.24 7.69 -18.12
CA GLN A 510 -9.53 6.47 -17.70
C GLN A 510 -8.14 6.75 -17.15
N THR A 511 -7.58 7.93 -17.36
CA THR A 511 -6.24 8.28 -16.87
C THR A 511 -6.31 9.50 -15.97
N HIS A 512 -5.81 9.35 -14.75
CA HIS A 512 -5.69 10.40 -13.75
C HIS A 512 -4.23 10.86 -13.64
N TYR A 513 -4.01 12.16 -13.51
CA TYR A 513 -2.70 12.77 -13.38
C TYR A 513 -2.32 13.00 -11.92
N HIS A 514 -1.10 12.59 -11.54
CA HIS A 514 -0.47 13.02 -10.30
C HIS A 514 1.00 13.33 -10.54
N SER A 515 1.49 14.41 -9.94
CA SER A 515 2.89 14.80 -10.01
C SER A 515 3.50 14.78 -8.63
N TRP A 516 4.66 14.16 -8.49
CA TRP A 516 5.35 14.00 -7.21
C TRP A 516 6.86 14.22 -7.33
N ASN A 517 7.49 14.45 -6.19
CA ASN A 517 8.94 14.57 -6.13
C ASN A 517 9.65 13.20 -6.25
N GLN A 518 10.95 13.23 -5.96
CA GLN A 518 11.86 12.10 -5.96
C GLN A 518 11.73 11.10 -4.79
N THR A 519 10.78 11.29 -3.87
CA THR A 519 10.65 10.49 -2.64
C THR A 519 9.45 9.55 -2.68
N PHE A 520 9.52 8.48 -1.90
CA PHE A 520 8.43 7.54 -1.64
C PHE A 520 7.58 7.92 -0.40
N TYR A 521 7.75 9.15 0.12
CA TYR A 521 7.06 9.63 1.31
C TYR A 521 6.03 10.69 0.96
N TYR A 522 4.80 10.23 0.73
CA TYR A 522 3.64 11.05 0.40
C TYR A 522 3.07 11.74 1.64
N SER A 523 2.72 13.02 1.53
CA SER A 523 1.94 13.77 2.54
C SER A 523 1.70 15.20 2.08
N SER A 524 0.75 15.88 2.73
CA SER A 524 0.51 17.31 2.60
C SER A 524 1.41 18.15 3.51
N ASN A 525 2.41 17.58 4.18
CA ASN A 525 3.35 18.31 5.04
C ASN A 525 4.07 19.45 4.30
N PRO A 526 4.59 20.47 5.00
CA PRO A 526 5.44 21.49 4.39
C PRO A 526 6.60 20.90 3.59
N THR A 527 6.91 21.51 2.46
CA THR A 527 8.13 21.23 1.69
C THR A 527 9.38 21.57 2.50
N ASP A 528 10.48 20.92 2.14
CA ASP A 528 11.82 21.23 2.63
C ASP A 528 12.81 21.27 1.46
N ASN A 529 14.06 21.65 1.74
CA ASN A 529 15.10 21.85 0.72
C ASN A 529 15.56 20.56 0.02
N ASN A 530 15.11 19.38 0.47
CA ASN A 530 15.41 18.10 -0.17
C ASN A 530 14.30 17.66 -1.12
N ASN A 531 13.10 18.22 -0.99
CA ASN A 531 11.95 17.86 -1.81
C ASN A 531 11.41 19.00 -2.68
N TRP A 532 11.77 20.26 -2.40
CA TRP A 532 11.39 21.41 -3.24
C TRP A 532 12.47 22.48 -3.18
N TYR A 533 12.50 23.39 -4.16
CA TYR A 533 13.45 24.51 -4.16
C TYR A 533 13.24 25.50 -3.00
N GLN A 534 12.05 25.51 -2.41
CA GLN A 534 11.70 26.35 -1.28
C GLN A 534 11.01 25.56 -0.17
N SER A 535 11.45 25.71 1.07
CA SER A 535 10.77 25.13 2.23
C SER A 535 9.48 25.88 2.58
N GLY A 536 8.50 25.17 3.14
CA GLY A 536 7.31 25.78 3.76
C GLY A 536 6.07 25.88 2.86
N ALA A 537 6.10 25.31 1.65
CA ALA A 537 4.95 25.23 0.76
C ALA A 537 4.17 23.91 0.94
N VAL A 538 2.92 23.84 0.50
CA VAL A 538 2.12 22.61 0.58
C VAL A 538 2.56 21.66 -0.53
N LYS A 539 3.12 20.50 -0.18
CA LYS A 539 3.65 19.52 -1.15
C LYS A 539 2.67 19.21 -2.28
N ASN A 540 1.42 18.85 -1.94
CA ASN A 540 0.39 18.50 -2.92
C ASN A 540 -0.01 19.64 -3.87
N GLN A 541 0.29 20.90 -3.52
CA GLN A 541 -0.02 22.06 -4.36
C GLN A 541 1.14 22.39 -5.31
N VAL A 542 2.40 22.32 -4.84
CA VAL A 542 3.54 22.79 -5.62
C VAL A 542 3.91 21.92 -6.82
N TYR A 543 3.63 20.61 -6.75
CA TYR A 543 3.90 19.72 -7.90
C TYR A 543 2.82 19.78 -8.97
N ARG A 544 1.68 20.42 -8.70
CA ARG A 544 0.59 20.56 -9.66
C ARG A 544 0.85 21.76 -10.59
N PRO A 545 1.03 21.57 -11.90
CA PRO A 545 1.22 22.65 -12.86
C PRO A 545 -0.11 23.34 -13.19
N THR A 546 -0.74 23.99 -12.20
CA THR A 546 -2.12 24.50 -12.26
C THR A 546 -2.35 25.44 -13.46
N GLU A 547 -1.43 26.37 -13.72
CA GLU A 547 -1.59 27.31 -14.82
C GLU A 547 -1.50 26.62 -16.19
N MET A 548 -0.64 25.61 -16.34
CA MET A 548 -0.59 24.82 -17.57
C MET A 548 -1.85 23.97 -17.77
N LEU A 549 -2.39 23.40 -16.69
CA LEU A 549 -3.62 22.59 -16.69
C LEU A 549 -4.87 23.41 -16.98
N SER A 550 -4.81 24.75 -16.94
CA SER A 550 -5.93 25.61 -17.33
C SER A 550 -6.24 25.58 -18.83
N TYR A 551 -5.31 25.05 -19.64
CA TYR A 551 -5.49 24.87 -21.08
C TYR A 551 -6.02 23.47 -21.40
N ASP A 552 -7.25 23.41 -21.90
CA ASP A 552 -7.86 22.18 -22.37
C ASP A 552 -7.38 21.86 -23.79
N LEU A 553 -6.72 20.70 -23.96
CA LEU A 553 -6.26 20.21 -25.25
C LEU A 553 -7.40 19.56 -26.07
N GLY A 554 -8.55 19.26 -25.46
CA GLY A 554 -9.62 18.48 -26.06
C GLY A 554 -9.30 16.99 -26.15
N GLU A 555 -10.09 16.24 -26.92
CA GLU A 555 -9.93 14.80 -27.05
C GLU A 555 -8.65 14.43 -27.85
N PRO A 556 -7.98 13.30 -27.54
CA PRO A 556 -6.84 12.84 -28.31
C PRO A 556 -7.24 12.38 -29.72
N ILE A 557 -6.50 12.82 -30.73
CA ILE A 557 -6.69 12.41 -32.12
C ILE A 557 -5.86 11.13 -32.36
N ASN A 558 -6.56 10.00 -32.49
CA ASN A 558 -5.91 8.69 -32.63
C ASN A 558 -5.53 8.32 -34.07
N GLU A 559 -6.05 9.05 -35.06
CA GLU A 559 -5.71 8.83 -36.46
C GLU A 559 -4.28 9.31 -36.74
N THR A 560 -3.41 8.40 -37.18
CA THR A 560 -2.05 8.72 -37.60
C THR A 560 -1.73 8.02 -38.92
N ASP A 561 -0.96 8.70 -39.78
CA ASP A 561 -0.50 8.14 -41.07
C ASP A 561 0.59 7.08 -40.91
N SER A 562 1.04 6.82 -39.69
CA SER A 562 2.15 5.93 -39.36
C SER A 562 1.82 5.05 -38.17
N SER A 563 2.00 3.74 -38.31
CA SER A 563 1.99 2.82 -37.17
C SER A 563 3.10 3.16 -36.19
N PHE A 564 2.78 3.25 -34.90
CA PHE A 564 3.77 3.38 -33.84
C PHE A 564 4.29 1.99 -33.43
N ASP A 565 5.61 1.87 -33.25
CA ASP A 565 6.29 0.61 -33.03
C ASP A 565 6.48 0.33 -31.53
N TRP A 566 5.58 -0.44 -30.92
CA TRP A 566 5.73 -0.90 -29.53
C TRP A 566 6.92 -1.83 -29.33
N LEU A 567 7.55 -1.79 -28.15
CA LEU A 567 8.61 -2.70 -27.75
C LEU A 567 8.05 -3.86 -26.93
N THR A 568 7.84 -4.98 -27.61
CA THR A 568 7.43 -6.24 -26.99
C THR A 568 8.64 -7.17 -26.81
N GLN A 569 8.62 -8.03 -25.79
CA GLN A 569 9.67 -9.03 -25.51
C GLN A 569 9.83 -10.01 -26.68
N ASP A 570 8.71 -10.45 -27.24
CA ASP A 570 8.68 -11.40 -28.34
C ASP A 570 7.40 -11.29 -29.18
N ARG A 571 7.27 -12.16 -30.18
CA ARG A 571 6.09 -12.23 -31.06
C ARG A 571 4.85 -12.80 -30.37
N VAL A 572 5.02 -13.56 -29.28
CA VAL A 572 3.91 -14.15 -28.53
C VAL A 572 3.22 -13.04 -27.74
N GLU A 573 3.99 -12.22 -27.03
CA GLU A 573 3.49 -11.03 -26.33
C GLU A 573 2.79 -10.08 -27.31
N ALA A 574 3.45 -9.75 -28.43
CA ALA A 574 2.85 -8.87 -29.44
C ALA A 574 1.49 -9.36 -29.91
N LYS A 575 1.35 -10.66 -30.21
CA LYS A 575 0.09 -11.26 -30.64
C LYS A 575 -0.97 -11.29 -29.53
N GLN A 576 -0.55 -11.47 -28.27
CA GLN A 576 -1.46 -11.51 -27.13
C GLN A 576 -2.17 -10.16 -26.90
N VAL A 577 -1.48 -9.05 -27.18
CA VAL A 577 -1.97 -7.70 -26.84
C VAL A 577 -2.41 -6.90 -28.05
N GLU A 578 -2.18 -7.40 -29.26
CA GLU A 578 -2.53 -6.75 -30.52
C GLU A 578 -3.98 -6.23 -30.55
N GLN A 579 -4.95 -7.06 -30.18
CA GLN A 579 -6.37 -6.66 -30.19
C GLN A 579 -6.67 -5.54 -29.18
N LEU A 580 -6.03 -5.59 -28.01
CA LEU A 580 -6.20 -4.56 -26.97
C LEU A 580 -5.65 -3.22 -27.47
N LEU A 581 -4.42 -3.22 -28.01
CA LEU A 581 -3.76 -2.03 -28.53
C LEU A 581 -4.45 -1.46 -29.79
N GLN A 582 -5.12 -2.30 -30.58
CA GLN A 582 -5.96 -1.83 -31.70
C GLN A 582 -7.25 -1.18 -31.20
N SER A 583 -7.85 -1.68 -30.11
CA SER A 583 -9.07 -1.12 -29.53
C SER A 583 -8.85 0.20 -28.79
N LYS A 584 -7.63 0.40 -28.24
CA LYS A 584 -7.17 1.64 -27.61
C LYS A 584 -5.83 2.06 -28.21
N PRO A 585 -5.82 2.62 -29.43
CA PRO A 585 -4.61 3.12 -30.06
C PRO A 585 -4.06 4.32 -29.29
N SER A 586 -2.74 4.49 -29.27
CA SER A 586 -2.10 5.62 -28.58
C SER A 586 -2.23 6.94 -29.34
N GLY A 587 -2.39 6.92 -30.66
CA GLY A 587 -2.33 8.12 -31.49
C GLY A 587 -0.93 8.76 -31.56
N TRP A 588 0.10 8.02 -31.14
CA TRP A 588 1.47 8.53 -31.16
C TRP A 588 2.07 8.48 -32.56
N PHE A 589 2.93 9.44 -32.85
CA PHE A 589 3.68 9.50 -34.10
C PHE A 589 5.05 10.14 -33.89
N TRP A 590 5.97 9.84 -34.81
CA TRP A 590 7.28 10.45 -34.84
C TRP A 590 7.21 11.79 -35.61
N LEU A 591 7.60 12.90 -34.99
CA LEU A 591 7.69 14.20 -35.68
C LEU A 591 8.93 14.29 -36.58
N ASP A 592 9.99 13.60 -36.17
CA ASP A 592 11.26 13.63 -36.88
C ASP A 592 11.24 12.56 -37.99
N ARG A 593 10.81 12.94 -39.20
CA ARG A 593 11.02 12.10 -40.41
C ARG A 593 12.48 12.20 -40.83
N GLY A 594 13.37 11.66 -40.00
CA GLY A 594 14.82 11.68 -40.25
C GLY A 594 15.14 11.18 -41.65
N ASN A 595 16.10 11.85 -42.30
CA ASN A 595 16.67 11.37 -43.55
C ASN A 595 17.32 10.00 -43.30
N TRP A 596 16.83 8.94 -43.95
CA TRP A 596 17.21 7.53 -43.73
C TRP A 596 18.73 7.25 -43.77
N LEU A 597 19.52 8.17 -44.31
CA LEU A 597 20.98 8.11 -44.38
C LEU A 597 21.69 8.39 -43.04
N TRP A 598 21.05 9.04 -42.06
CA TRP A 598 21.63 9.33 -40.75
C TRP A 598 20.59 9.16 -39.64
N ARG A 599 20.80 8.20 -38.73
CA ARG A 599 19.97 8.07 -37.52
C ARG A 599 20.29 9.23 -36.58
N SER A 600 19.33 10.10 -36.30
CA SER A 600 19.45 11.09 -35.24
C SER A 600 19.65 10.40 -33.89
N LYS A 601 20.53 10.95 -33.04
CA LYS A 601 20.77 10.49 -31.66
C LYS A 601 19.51 10.61 -30.80
N TYR A 602 18.65 11.55 -31.14
CA TYR A 602 17.42 11.88 -30.43
C TYR A 602 16.24 11.88 -31.39
N LYS A 603 15.05 11.58 -30.89
CA LYS A 603 13.82 11.52 -31.68
C LYS A 603 12.70 12.24 -30.93
N ALA A 604 11.78 12.82 -31.69
CA ALA A 604 10.60 13.50 -31.15
C ALA A 604 9.35 12.62 -31.36
N ILE A 605 8.72 12.23 -30.25
CA ILE A 605 7.39 11.59 -30.21
C ILE A 605 6.36 12.68 -29.96
N GLY A 606 5.22 12.62 -30.62
CA GLY A 606 4.09 13.48 -30.29
C GLY A 606 2.75 12.79 -30.40
N ARG A 607 1.75 13.50 -29.86
CA ARG A 607 0.35 13.10 -29.88
C ARG A 607 -0.53 14.33 -30.08
N ARG A 608 -1.42 14.25 -31.07
CA ARG A 608 -2.34 15.34 -31.40
C ARG A 608 -3.59 15.28 -30.54
N PHE A 609 -4.14 16.44 -30.28
CA PHE A 609 -5.44 16.66 -29.64
C PHE A 609 -6.23 17.66 -30.47
N GLU A 610 -7.54 17.77 -30.23
CA GLU A 610 -8.42 18.70 -30.97
C GLU A 610 -7.92 20.15 -30.95
N HIS A 611 -7.39 20.60 -29.81
CA HIS A 611 -6.93 21.97 -29.59
C HIS A 611 -5.43 22.07 -29.35
N GLY A 612 -4.65 21.01 -29.60
CA GLY A 612 -3.25 21.01 -29.24
C GLY A 612 -2.40 19.85 -29.73
N LEU A 613 -1.15 19.87 -29.28
CA LEU A 613 -0.12 18.87 -29.56
C LEU A 613 0.78 18.78 -28.35
N VAL A 614 1.17 17.56 -27.98
CA VAL A 614 2.26 17.35 -27.03
C VAL A 614 3.43 16.70 -27.73
N VAL A 615 4.63 17.09 -27.33
CA VAL A 615 5.89 16.62 -27.91
C VAL A 615 6.83 16.23 -26.78
N TYR A 616 7.54 15.12 -26.94
CA TYR A 616 8.66 14.71 -26.09
C TYR A 616 9.86 14.34 -26.97
N PHE A 617 11.00 14.97 -26.70
CA PHE A 617 12.22 14.80 -27.47
C PHE A 617 13.29 14.11 -26.62
N ALA A 618 13.71 12.91 -26.98
CA ALA A 618 14.63 12.11 -26.15
C ALA A 618 15.44 11.09 -26.94
N GLY A 619 16.42 10.48 -26.27
CA GLY A 619 17.22 9.37 -26.81
C GLY A 619 16.45 8.05 -26.75
N GLU A 620 17.07 6.96 -27.20
CA GLU A 620 16.49 5.62 -27.07
C GLU A 620 16.49 5.17 -25.59
N SER A 621 17.66 5.25 -24.94
CA SER A 621 17.83 4.90 -23.54
C SER A 621 17.49 6.04 -22.58
N ARG A 622 17.50 5.73 -21.29
CA ARG A 622 17.45 6.72 -20.20
C ARG A 622 18.62 7.73 -20.31
N ALA A 623 18.35 8.99 -19.93
CA ALA A 623 19.36 10.05 -19.92
C ALA A 623 20.51 9.75 -18.95
N GLU A 624 21.74 10.02 -19.40
CA GLU A 624 22.89 10.13 -18.51
C GLU A 624 22.82 11.44 -17.72
N THR A 625 23.26 11.41 -16.46
CA THR A 625 23.30 12.60 -15.58
C THR A 625 23.97 13.82 -16.22
N LYS A 626 24.97 13.60 -17.09
CA LYS A 626 25.73 14.67 -17.76
C LYS A 626 24.88 15.48 -18.74
N VAL A 627 23.81 14.90 -19.29
CA VAL A 627 22.88 15.59 -20.21
C VAL A 627 22.20 16.77 -19.53
N TRP A 628 22.11 16.74 -18.20
CA TRP A 628 21.52 17.79 -17.38
C TRP A 628 22.51 18.90 -16.98
N SER A 629 23.79 18.77 -17.31
CA SER A 629 24.78 19.80 -16.96
C SER A 629 24.60 21.05 -17.82
N ASP A 630 24.82 22.22 -17.23
CA ASP A 630 24.82 23.50 -17.94
C ASP A 630 26.08 23.73 -18.80
N GLU A 631 26.88 22.68 -19.06
CA GLU A 631 28.03 22.80 -19.92
C GLU A 631 27.60 23.16 -21.35
N PRO A 632 28.32 24.07 -22.04
CA PRO A 632 27.96 24.53 -23.38
C PRO A 632 27.75 23.42 -24.41
N ILE A 633 28.45 22.29 -24.25
CA ILE A 633 28.36 21.14 -25.16
C ILE A 633 26.98 20.46 -25.14
N TRP A 634 26.33 20.41 -23.97
CA TRP A 634 24.98 19.83 -23.82
C TRP A 634 23.90 20.88 -24.08
N ASN A 635 24.17 22.14 -23.75
CA ASN A 635 23.34 23.27 -24.13
C ASN A 635 23.24 23.48 -25.65
N GLY A 636 24.23 23.00 -26.41
CA GLY A 636 24.27 23.03 -27.88
C GLY A 636 23.53 21.87 -28.57
N GLU A 637 23.02 20.88 -27.84
CA GLU A 637 22.25 19.76 -28.41
C GLU A 637 20.75 20.08 -28.61
N ARG A 638 20.36 21.36 -28.53
CA ARG A 638 18.99 21.80 -28.86
C ARG A 638 18.68 21.45 -30.31
N GLN A 639 17.48 20.91 -30.54
CA GLN A 639 16.99 20.60 -31.87
C GLN A 639 15.70 21.37 -32.14
N THR A 640 15.66 22.01 -33.31
CA THR A 640 14.42 22.58 -33.86
C THR A 640 13.62 21.46 -34.50
N ILE A 641 12.42 21.22 -33.98
CA ILE A 641 11.49 20.19 -34.42
C ILE A 641 10.37 20.88 -35.20
N ALA A 642 10.13 20.45 -36.44
CA ALA A 642 9.01 20.92 -37.23
C ALA A 642 7.69 20.38 -36.68
N LEU A 643 6.68 21.25 -36.61
CA LEU A 643 5.35 20.95 -36.12
C LEU A 643 4.37 20.83 -37.29
N PRO A 644 3.28 20.03 -37.16
CA PRO A 644 2.32 19.81 -38.24
C PRO A 644 1.40 21.01 -38.53
N ALA A 645 1.42 22.03 -37.67
CA ALA A 645 0.63 23.25 -37.78
C ALA A 645 1.32 24.36 -36.96
N HIS A 646 0.67 25.52 -36.85
CA HIS A 646 1.15 26.58 -35.98
C HIS A 646 0.62 26.41 -34.57
N TYR A 647 1.52 26.38 -33.60
CA TYR A 647 1.21 26.21 -32.19
C TYR A 647 1.85 27.28 -31.32
N GLN A 648 1.36 27.38 -30.09
CA GLN A 648 1.96 28.16 -29.01
C GLN A 648 2.32 27.25 -27.84
N ARG A 649 3.57 27.32 -27.37
CA ARG A 649 3.99 26.61 -26.16
C ARG A 649 3.32 27.22 -24.93
N VAL A 650 2.76 26.36 -24.09
CA VAL A 650 2.31 26.74 -22.74
C VAL A 650 3.51 26.74 -21.81
N ASN A 651 3.82 27.88 -21.23
CA ASN A 651 4.88 28.01 -20.23
C ASN A 651 4.36 27.62 -18.84
N TRP A 652 5.28 27.43 -17.89
CA TRP A 652 4.96 27.04 -16.51
C TRP A 652 3.90 27.92 -15.85
N ASP A 653 4.00 29.24 -16.06
CA ASP A 653 3.10 30.27 -15.54
C ASP A 653 1.78 30.41 -16.32
N GLY A 654 1.54 29.51 -17.28
CA GLY A 654 0.38 29.55 -18.17
C GLY A 654 0.49 30.59 -19.28
N SER A 655 1.59 31.35 -19.41
CA SER A 655 1.76 32.25 -20.56
C SER A 655 1.98 31.45 -21.86
N LEU A 656 1.52 32.02 -22.98
CA LEU A 656 1.72 31.42 -24.30
C LEU A 656 2.93 32.03 -25.00
N ALA A 657 3.83 31.19 -25.49
CA ALA A 657 4.90 31.59 -26.39
C ALA A 657 4.36 32.11 -27.74
N PRO A 658 5.19 32.77 -28.57
CA PRO A 658 4.80 33.17 -29.92
C PRO A 658 4.35 31.99 -30.79
N LYS A 659 3.38 32.24 -31.68
CA LYS A 659 2.89 31.28 -32.67
C LYS A 659 4.05 30.84 -33.58
N SER A 660 4.25 29.53 -33.71
CA SER A 660 5.34 28.94 -34.47
C SER A 660 4.94 27.58 -35.04
N ASP A 661 5.46 27.25 -36.23
CA ASP A 661 5.39 25.90 -36.83
C ASP A 661 6.63 25.06 -36.46
N GLN A 662 7.45 25.55 -35.54
CA GLN A 662 8.66 24.91 -35.05
C GLN A 662 8.77 25.06 -33.52
N ILE A 663 9.37 24.07 -32.86
CA ILE A 663 9.74 24.17 -31.46
C ILE A 663 11.20 23.79 -31.25
N GLU A 664 11.92 24.56 -30.44
CA GLU A 664 13.26 24.21 -29.99
C GLU A 664 13.17 23.48 -28.65
N LEU A 665 13.69 22.25 -28.58
CA LEU A 665 13.75 21.44 -27.36
C LEU A 665 15.18 20.95 -27.11
N ARG A 666 15.57 20.87 -25.83
CA ARG A 666 16.77 20.12 -25.42
C ARG A 666 16.44 18.63 -25.29
N PRO A 667 17.44 17.73 -25.37
CA PRO A 667 17.24 16.33 -25.07
C PRO A 667 16.52 16.12 -23.74
N TYR A 668 15.57 15.18 -23.75
CA TYR A 668 14.70 14.82 -22.64
C TYR A 668 13.86 16.00 -22.09
N GLU A 669 13.34 16.83 -23.01
CA GLU A 669 12.32 17.83 -22.72
C GLU A 669 11.00 17.48 -23.38
N GLY A 670 9.93 17.82 -22.68
CA GLY A 670 8.57 17.77 -23.19
C GLY A 670 7.96 19.16 -23.29
N ALA A 671 6.99 19.33 -24.19
CA ALA A 671 6.21 20.54 -24.32
C ALA A 671 4.73 20.25 -24.56
N VAL A 672 3.89 21.08 -23.95
CA VAL A 672 2.44 21.14 -24.19
C VAL A 672 2.18 22.36 -25.07
N LEU A 673 1.51 22.14 -26.20
CA LEU A 673 1.30 23.14 -27.25
C LEU A 673 -0.19 23.30 -27.54
N ILE A 674 -0.64 24.55 -27.67
CA ILE A 674 -2.01 24.88 -28.06
C ILE A 674 -2.03 25.22 -29.54
N LEU A 675 -3.00 24.66 -30.26
CA LEU A 675 -3.23 24.95 -31.66
C LEU A 675 -3.68 26.42 -31.75
N SER A 676 -2.90 27.23 -32.46
CA SER A 676 -3.33 28.59 -32.72
C SER A 676 -4.38 28.56 -33.83
N GLY A 677 -5.57 29.13 -33.56
CA GLY A 677 -6.54 29.43 -34.61
C GLY A 677 -5.89 30.23 -35.75
N GLU A 678 -6.47 30.13 -36.94
CA GLU A 678 -6.01 30.88 -38.12
C GLU A 678 -5.98 32.39 -37.87
#